data_AF-A0AAJ5N396-F1
#
_entry.id   AF-A0AAJ5N396-F1
#
_cell.length_a   1.000
_cell.length_b   1.000
_cell.length_c   1.000
_cell.angle_alpha   90.00
_cell.angle_beta   90.00
_cell.angle_gamma   90.00
#
_symmetry.space_group_name_H-M   'P 1'
#
loop_
_entity.id
_entity.type
_entity.pdbx_description
1 polymer ?
#
loop_
_entity_poly.entity_id
_entity_poly.type
_entity_poly.pdbx_seq_one_letter_code
_entity_poly.pdbx_strand_id
1 'polypeptide(L)'
;MTMRELDRFKVIQDVADGKLKPWRAAERLELTTRQVRRLVARLREHGPAGLVSGHRSKPGNRRLDPGAADRALSIIRDRYADFGPTLACEKLWECHGIRLAKETVRKLMTEAGLWIPRRQRPPKVYQPRARRACLGELIQIDGSDHRWFEERAAACTLLVYVDDATSRLMMLHFTQTESTFSYFEATRAYIERHGKPGAFYSDKASVFRNVKPGKTGNRVTPFGRAMYELNIDTFCANSSSAKGRVERAHLTLQDRLVKEMRLRGINTVADANVYAPSFMAAYNARFAKPPKSDFNAHRTLRADESLDLVLTWREPRKVTKSLTVQYDRVMYLLDDTSENRKLIDRQIEVWEYPDGRIELRADDRVLRCRQYDRLAEIDQGAVVEHKRLSHVLQVAQALQAQRDNSRIGKAPSRTHRGDTTRTNRNEAELRKSNEYGASIVERYPSRFGLLAALPTDDPDAALAEIERAATMLQADGFAMTCCYNGVYLSDTRLEPVWAELNRRKAVVFVHPNAYGPGMFGRASALLEVAFETTRTVVDMLYAGIFRRYPDVRLILAHCGAALPALSERLVLIGTQPWVRNPSMLTESEMRNQLARLYVDTAMTGSVHTIAPAVAMTGIDHIVYGSDCGVPCTCFDTMESNMRTLRLSSGLDSRQLSQLGRNALKLFPMASGRICRAPSK
;
A
#
# COMPACT_ATOMS: atom_id res chain seq x y z
N MET A 1 -53.59 -5.34 6.60
CA MET A 1 -53.68 -4.15 7.47
C MET A 1 -52.38 -4.03 8.25
N THR A 2 -51.81 -2.83 8.33
CA THR A 2 -50.66 -2.55 9.21
C THR A 2 -51.10 -2.44 10.67
N MET A 3 -50.18 -2.56 11.64
CA MET A 3 -50.50 -2.47 13.07
C MET A 3 -51.22 -1.14 13.44
N ARG A 4 -50.84 -0.05 12.78
CA ARG A 4 -51.50 1.27 12.92
C ARG A 4 -52.93 1.29 12.37
N GLU A 5 -53.21 0.54 11.31
CA GLU A 5 -54.56 0.43 10.75
C GLU A 5 -55.48 -0.42 11.64
N LEU A 6 -54.93 -1.43 12.33
CA LEU A 6 -55.67 -2.22 13.34
C LEU A 6 -56.01 -1.40 14.58
N ASP A 7 -55.05 -0.62 15.10
CA ASP A 7 -55.32 0.27 16.24
C ASP A 7 -56.31 1.37 15.85
N ARG A 8 -56.18 1.95 14.64
CA ARG A 8 -57.16 2.88 14.09
C ARG A 8 -58.54 2.26 13.96
N PHE A 9 -58.64 1.02 13.47
CA PHE A 9 -59.91 0.31 13.37
C PHE A 9 -60.56 0.13 14.74
N LYS A 10 -59.82 -0.37 15.74
CA LYS A 10 -60.34 -0.55 17.11
C LYS A 10 -60.82 0.75 17.73
N VAL A 11 -60.03 1.81 17.64
CA VAL A 11 -60.39 3.12 18.22
C VAL A 11 -61.62 3.72 17.53
N ILE A 12 -61.75 3.58 16.20
CA ILE A 12 -62.94 4.04 15.48
C ILE A 12 -64.16 3.16 15.79
N GLN A 13 -63.97 1.85 15.98
CA GLN A 13 -65.03 0.93 16.37
C GLN A 13 -65.54 1.19 17.79
N ASP A 14 -64.67 1.47 18.76
CA ASP A 14 -65.06 1.86 20.12
C ASP A 14 -65.89 3.16 20.13
N VAL A 15 -65.65 4.08 19.19
CA VAL A 15 -66.50 5.26 19.01
C VAL A 15 -67.84 4.90 18.36
N ALA A 16 -67.83 3.99 17.38
CA ALA A 16 -69.05 3.53 16.72
C ALA A 16 -70.00 2.80 17.68
N ASP A 17 -69.43 2.03 18.62
CA ASP A 17 -70.10 1.24 19.67
C ASP A 17 -70.48 2.09 20.90
N GLY A 18 -70.16 3.39 20.90
CA GLY A 18 -70.47 4.32 22.00
C GLY A 18 -69.58 4.19 23.24
N LYS A 19 -68.56 3.32 23.21
CA LYS A 19 -67.60 3.07 24.30
C LYS A 19 -66.56 4.18 24.45
N LEU A 20 -66.33 4.97 23.40
CA LEU A 20 -65.37 6.08 23.39
C LEU A 20 -65.97 7.35 22.79
N LYS A 21 -65.74 8.52 23.42
CA LYS A 21 -66.21 9.80 22.88
C LYS A 21 -65.37 10.22 21.65
N PRO A 22 -65.98 10.76 20.58
CA PRO A 22 -65.27 11.10 19.33
C PRO A 22 -64.08 12.07 19.47
N TRP A 23 -64.12 12.99 20.46
CA TRP A 23 -63.01 13.93 20.68
C TRP A 23 -61.77 13.23 21.26
N ARG A 24 -61.97 12.22 22.12
CA ARG A 24 -60.89 11.47 22.75
C ARG A 24 -60.23 10.49 21.77
N ALA A 25 -61.02 9.95 20.83
CA ALA A 25 -60.50 9.20 19.70
C ALA A 25 -59.73 10.08 18.70
N ALA A 26 -60.16 11.33 18.51
CA ALA A 26 -59.46 12.31 17.68
C ALA A 26 -58.07 12.61 18.22
N GLU A 27 -57.95 12.83 19.53
CA GLU A 27 -56.66 13.02 20.21
C GLU A 27 -55.76 11.79 20.06
N ARG A 28 -56.29 10.59 20.34
CA ARG A 28 -55.52 9.33 20.26
C ARG A 28 -55.03 8.98 18.85
N LEU A 29 -55.77 9.38 17.81
CA LEU A 29 -55.43 9.10 16.42
C LEU A 29 -54.74 10.28 15.72
N GLU A 30 -54.52 11.39 16.42
CA GLU A 30 -54.04 12.67 15.85
C GLU A 30 -54.88 13.13 14.64
N LEU A 31 -56.20 12.99 14.75
CA LEU A 31 -57.17 13.39 13.72
C LEU A 31 -58.13 14.44 14.25
N THR A 32 -58.75 15.20 13.36
CA THR A 32 -59.85 16.08 13.76
C THR A 32 -61.10 15.27 14.13
N THR A 33 -61.90 15.76 15.07
CA THR A 33 -63.18 15.12 15.45
C THR A 33 -64.12 14.94 14.25
N ARG A 34 -64.06 15.85 13.27
CA ARG A 34 -64.81 15.75 12.00
C ARG A 34 -64.34 14.56 11.15
N GLN A 35 -63.03 14.31 11.08
CA GLN A 35 -62.50 13.13 10.38
C GLN A 35 -62.87 11.85 11.11
N VAL A 36 -62.81 11.80 12.44
CA VAL A 36 -63.25 10.64 13.23
C VAL A 36 -64.73 10.32 12.96
N ARG A 37 -65.62 11.32 13.01
CA ARG A 37 -67.05 11.11 12.69
C ARG A 37 -67.25 10.60 11.26
N ARG A 38 -66.48 11.10 10.29
CA ARG A 38 -66.53 10.63 8.89
C ARG A 38 -66.07 9.17 8.76
N LEU A 39 -65.07 8.76 9.53
CA LEU A 39 -64.57 7.38 9.55
C LEU A 39 -65.56 6.44 10.24
N VAL A 40 -66.20 6.88 11.33
CA VAL A 40 -67.30 6.12 11.97
C VAL A 40 -68.46 5.93 11.00
N ALA A 41 -68.85 6.96 10.25
CA ALA A 41 -69.90 6.84 9.24
C ALA A 41 -69.52 5.82 8.15
N ARG A 42 -68.30 5.92 7.60
CA ARG A 42 -67.80 4.95 6.60
C ARG A 42 -67.67 3.53 7.14
N LEU A 43 -67.30 3.38 8.41
CA LEU A 43 -67.24 2.08 9.07
C LEU A 43 -68.63 1.45 9.22
N ARG A 44 -69.65 2.26 9.55
CA ARG A 44 -71.04 1.78 9.63
C ARG A 44 -71.60 1.41 8.26
N GLU A 45 -71.25 2.16 7.22
CA GLU A 45 -71.79 2.01 5.88
C GLU A 45 -71.11 0.90 5.06
N HIS A 46 -69.80 0.77 5.17
CA HIS A 46 -68.99 -0.12 4.32
C HIS A 46 -68.14 -1.12 5.12
N GLY A 47 -68.38 -1.25 6.42
CA GLY A 47 -67.60 -2.11 7.30
C GLY A 47 -66.11 -1.72 7.34
N PRO A 48 -65.23 -2.66 7.73
CA PRO A 48 -63.78 -2.40 7.83
C PRO A 48 -63.13 -1.91 6.53
N ALA A 49 -63.68 -2.25 5.37
CA ALA A 49 -63.17 -1.84 4.06
C ALA A 49 -63.27 -0.31 3.84
N GLY A 50 -64.26 0.36 4.45
CA GLY A 50 -64.46 1.80 4.36
C GLY A 50 -63.36 2.67 5.00
N LEU A 51 -62.44 2.06 5.76
CA LEU A 51 -61.31 2.73 6.40
C LEU A 51 -60.02 2.71 5.56
N VAL A 52 -60.00 2.00 4.43
CA VAL A 52 -58.85 1.95 3.51
C VAL A 52 -58.81 3.18 2.61
N SER A 53 -57.63 3.76 2.39
CA SER A 53 -57.47 4.99 1.59
C SER A 53 -57.75 4.79 0.09
N GLY A 54 -58.66 5.57 -0.49
CA GLY A 54 -59.02 5.53 -1.92
C GLY A 54 -57.96 6.07 -2.90
N HIS A 55 -56.80 6.52 -2.41
CA HIS A 55 -55.68 6.96 -3.26
C HIS A 55 -54.69 5.83 -3.60
N ARG A 56 -54.93 4.60 -3.11
CA ARG A 56 -53.99 3.48 -3.28
C ARG A 56 -53.83 3.02 -4.74
N SER A 57 -54.77 3.37 -5.62
CA SER A 57 -54.87 2.89 -7.00
C SER A 57 -54.79 3.99 -8.06
N LYS A 58 -54.38 5.22 -7.71
CA LYS A 58 -54.20 6.32 -8.69
C LYS A 58 -52.72 6.63 -8.94
N PRO A 59 -52.24 6.66 -10.20
CA PRO A 59 -50.87 7.08 -10.52
C PRO A 59 -50.67 8.58 -10.23
N GLY A 60 -49.47 8.96 -9.78
CA GLY A 60 -49.17 10.32 -9.31
C GLY A 60 -48.82 11.31 -10.44
N ASN A 61 -49.24 12.56 -10.28
CA ASN A 61 -49.12 13.66 -11.26
C ASN A 61 -47.68 14.13 -11.62
N ARG A 62 -46.62 13.43 -11.19
CA ARG A 62 -45.20 13.78 -11.43
C ARG A 62 -44.45 12.72 -12.26
N ARG A 63 -45.17 12.01 -13.15
CA ARG A 63 -44.59 10.98 -14.00
C ARG A 63 -43.71 11.64 -15.07
N LEU A 64 -42.50 11.11 -15.26
CA LEU A 64 -41.56 11.55 -16.30
C LEU A 64 -42.06 11.15 -17.68
N ASP A 65 -41.60 11.85 -18.72
CA ASP A 65 -41.93 11.55 -20.11
C ASP A 65 -41.60 10.08 -20.45
N PRO A 66 -42.49 9.37 -21.17
CA PRO A 66 -42.24 7.99 -21.57
C PRO A 66 -41.02 7.94 -22.50
N GLY A 67 -39.92 7.33 -22.04
CA GLY A 67 -38.68 7.18 -22.81
C GLY A 67 -37.48 7.96 -22.26
N ALA A 68 -37.68 9.04 -21.51
CA ALA A 68 -36.56 9.78 -20.90
C ALA A 68 -35.85 8.97 -19.80
N ALA A 69 -36.62 8.20 -19.03
CA ALA A 69 -36.11 7.31 -17.99
C ALA A 69 -35.34 6.11 -18.59
N ASP A 70 -35.86 5.50 -19.65
CA ASP A 70 -35.24 4.34 -20.30
C ASP A 70 -33.96 4.73 -21.04
N ARG A 71 -33.97 5.87 -21.75
CA ARG A 71 -32.77 6.42 -22.39
C ARG A 71 -31.69 6.76 -21.37
N ALA A 72 -32.06 7.39 -20.25
CA ALA A 72 -31.12 7.67 -19.18
C ALA A 72 -30.56 6.38 -18.55
N LEU A 73 -31.40 5.37 -18.32
CA LEU A 73 -30.97 4.11 -17.73
C LEU A 73 -30.06 3.29 -18.66
N SER A 74 -30.34 3.27 -19.97
CA SER A 74 -29.45 2.66 -20.98
C SER A 74 -28.07 3.33 -20.96
N ILE A 75 -28.01 4.66 -21.03
CA ILE A 75 -26.72 5.38 -20.96
C ILE A 75 -26.00 5.11 -19.63
N ILE A 76 -26.73 5.03 -18.51
CA ILE A 76 -26.12 4.67 -17.24
C ILE A 76 -25.54 3.25 -17.28
N ARG A 77 -26.28 2.26 -17.79
CA ARG A 77 -25.77 0.87 -17.89
C ARG A 77 -24.54 0.77 -18.79
N ASP A 78 -24.58 1.47 -19.93
CA ASP A 78 -23.55 1.31 -20.95
C ASP A 78 -22.28 2.12 -20.63
N ARG A 79 -22.42 3.27 -19.95
CA ARG A 79 -21.30 4.21 -19.76
C ARG A 79 -21.00 4.57 -18.31
N TYR A 80 -21.94 4.37 -17.39
CA TYR A 80 -21.85 4.87 -16.01
C TYR A 80 -22.28 3.82 -14.96
N ALA A 81 -22.12 2.52 -15.25
CA ALA A 81 -22.60 1.45 -14.38
C ALA A 81 -21.95 1.50 -12.98
N ASP A 82 -20.72 1.99 -12.90
CA ASP A 82 -19.90 2.16 -11.69
C ASP A 82 -20.08 3.54 -11.01
N PHE A 83 -20.98 4.40 -11.50
CA PHE A 83 -21.15 5.77 -10.99
C PHE A 83 -22.09 5.81 -9.78
N GLY A 84 -21.83 6.72 -8.85
CA GLY A 84 -22.86 7.08 -7.87
C GLY A 84 -24.00 7.88 -8.54
N PRO A 85 -25.25 7.80 -8.03
CA PRO A 85 -26.41 8.50 -8.61
C PRO A 85 -26.24 10.00 -8.82
N THR A 86 -25.43 10.64 -7.97
CA THR A 86 -25.14 12.08 -8.10
C THR A 86 -24.26 12.33 -9.33
N LEU A 87 -23.18 11.57 -9.50
CA LEU A 87 -22.25 11.75 -10.60
C LEU A 87 -22.88 11.31 -11.94
N ALA A 88 -23.64 10.22 -11.94
CA ALA A 88 -24.39 9.77 -13.11
C ALA A 88 -25.39 10.85 -13.57
N CYS A 89 -26.11 11.48 -12.64
CA CYS A 89 -27.02 12.58 -12.94
C CYS A 89 -26.30 13.79 -13.55
N GLU A 90 -25.13 14.15 -13.01
CA GLU A 90 -24.31 15.23 -13.54
C GLU A 90 -23.83 14.93 -14.97
N LYS A 91 -23.36 13.70 -15.25
CA LYS A 91 -22.88 13.32 -16.59
C LYS A 91 -23.96 13.11 -17.63
N LEU A 92 -25.13 12.65 -17.23
CA LEU A 92 -26.30 12.65 -18.09
C LEU A 92 -26.61 14.07 -18.59
N TRP A 93 -26.46 15.09 -17.75
CA TRP A 93 -26.63 16.47 -18.15
C TRP A 93 -25.45 16.98 -19.00
N GLU A 94 -24.23 16.89 -18.49
CA GLU A 94 -23.05 17.49 -19.12
C GLU A 94 -22.67 16.86 -20.46
N CYS A 95 -22.74 15.53 -20.57
CA CYS A 95 -22.27 14.80 -21.75
C CYS A 95 -23.40 14.43 -22.70
N HIS A 96 -24.65 14.37 -22.22
CA HIS A 96 -25.79 13.86 -23.01
C HIS A 96 -27.00 14.81 -23.05
N GLY A 97 -26.94 15.96 -22.36
CA GLY A 97 -28.03 16.95 -22.33
C GLY A 97 -29.31 16.50 -21.60
N ILE A 98 -29.27 15.38 -20.86
CA ILE A 98 -30.43 14.80 -20.18
C ILE A 98 -30.55 15.38 -18.77
N ARG A 99 -31.61 16.17 -18.54
CA ARG A 99 -31.92 16.81 -17.26
C ARG A 99 -32.90 15.96 -16.44
N LEU A 100 -32.38 15.25 -15.43
CA LEU A 100 -33.19 14.52 -14.46
C LEU A 100 -32.91 15.00 -13.03
N ALA A 101 -33.88 14.84 -12.14
CA ALA A 101 -33.63 15.05 -10.72
C ALA A 101 -32.71 13.94 -10.19
N LYS A 102 -31.73 14.28 -9.34
CA LYS A 102 -30.83 13.31 -8.68
C LYS A 102 -31.59 12.13 -8.06
N GLU A 103 -32.74 12.42 -7.47
CA GLU A 103 -33.53 11.40 -6.78
C GLU A 103 -34.24 10.43 -7.74
N THR A 104 -34.58 10.91 -8.93
CA THR A 104 -35.02 10.06 -10.04
C THR A 104 -33.91 9.11 -10.46
N VAL A 105 -32.70 9.63 -10.70
CA VAL A 105 -31.54 8.82 -11.09
C VAL A 105 -31.20 7.79 -10.01
N ARG A 106 -31.26 8.18 -8.73
CA ARG A 106 -31.05 7.26 -7.60
C ARG A 106 -32.05 6.10 -7.61
N LYS A 107 -33.34 6.38 -7.84
CA LYS A 107 -34.37 5.33 -7.91
C LYS A 107 -34.13 4.39 -9.09
N LEU A 108 -33.88 4.93 -10.27
CA LEU A 108 -33.57 4.15 -11.47
C LEU A 108 -32.36 3.23 -11.25
N MET A 109 -31.29 3.74 -10.64
CA MET A 109 -30.09 2.95 -10.35
C MET A 109 -30.31 1.90 -9.26
N THR A 110 -31.10 2.21 -8.22
CA THR A 110 -31.43 1.22 -7.17
C THR A 110 -32.34 0.12 -7.70
N GLU A 111 -33.37 0.46 -8.50
CA GLU A 111 -34.27 -0.51 -9.15
C GLU A 111 -33.53 -1.40 -10.16
N ALA A 112 -32.55 -0.85 -10.87
CA ALA A 112 -31.70 -1.58 -11.80
C ALA A 112 -30.54 -2.35 -11.14
N GLY A 113 -30.43 -2.34 -9.81
CA GLY A 113 -29.36 -3.04 -9.07
C GLY A 113 -27.98 -2.39 -9.13
N LEU A 114 -27.86 -1.20 -9.72
CA LEU A 114 -26.60 -0.45 -9.89
C LEU A 114 -26.19 0.36 -8.64
N TRP A 115 -27.07 0.51 -7.63
CA TRP A 115 -26.77 1.31 -6.43
C TRP A 115 -27.43 0.82 -5.14
N ILE A 116 -26.59 0.56 -4.12
CA ILE A 116 -27.01 0.10 -2.79
C ILE A 116 -27.24 1.29 -1.81
N PRO A 117 -28.40 1.37 -1.11
CA PRO A 117 -28.71 2.48 -0.20
C PRO A 117 -27.78 2.64 1.01
N ARG A 118 -27.48 3.89 1.36
CA ARG A 118 -26.55 4.30 2.42
C ARG A 118 -26.94 3.84 3.84
N ARG A 119 -28.22 3.54 4.07
CA ARG A 119 -28.81 3.11 5.37
C ARG A 119 -28.30 1.73 5.84
N GLN A 120 -27.60 1.01 4.97
CA GLN A 120 -27.02 -0.32 5.23
C GLN A 120 -25.53 -0.26 5.58
N ARG A 121 -24.91 0.93 5.69
CA ARG A 121 -23.49 1.08 6.07
C ARG A 121 -23.37 1.40 7.56
N PRO A 122 -22.41 0.80 8.29
CA PRO A 122 -22.22 1.06 9.72
C PRO A 122 -21.87 2.54 9.96
N PRO A 123 -22.44 3.19 11.00
CA PRO A 123 -22.19 4.59 11.28
C PRO A 123 -20.78 4.79 11.83
N LYS A 124 -20.04 5.77 11.28
CA LYS A 124 -18.79 6.27 11.87
C LYS A 124 -19.06 7.58 12.61
N VAL A 125 -18.73 7.63 13.89
CA VAL A 125 -18.85 8.83 14.73
C VAL A 125 -17.54 9.61 14.63
N TYR A 126 -17.63 10.88 14.23
CA TYR A 126 -16.49 11.80 14.16
C TYR A 126 -16.79 13.05 14.99
N GLN A 127 -15.81 13.53 15.76
CA GLN A 127 -15.94 14.82 16.45
C GLN A 127 -15.70 15.99 15.46
N PRO A 128 -16.58 17.01 15.44
CA PRO A 128 -16.45 18.13 14.53
C PRO A 128 -15.36 19.13 14.97
N ARG A 129 -14.45 19.45 14.05
CA ARG A 129 -13.52 20.58 14.16
C ARG A 129 -14.04 21.80 13.40
N ALA A 130 -13.97 22.99 14.04
CA ALA A 130 -14.28 24.27 13.41
C ALA A 130 -13.29 24.62 12.28
N ARG A 131 -13.80 25.32 11.26
CA ARG A 131 -13.01 25.83 10.13
C ARG A 131 -12.22 27.07 10.57
N ARG A 132 -11.08 27.31 9.91
CA ARG A 132 -10.44 28.64 9.89
C ARG A 132 -11.37 29.71 9.32
N ALA A 133 -11.06 30.97 9.63
CA ALA A 133 -11.94 32.08 9.34
C ALA A 133 -11.84 32.54 7.88
N CYS A 134 -10.62 32.54 7.34
CA CYS A 134 -10.29 33.17 6.07
C CYS A 134 -9.47 32.27 5.14
N LEU A 135 -9.50 32.58 3.84
CA LEU A 135 -8.75 31.87 2.80
C LEU A 135 -7.25 32.03 3.05
N GLY A 136 -6.47 30.95 2.96
CA GLY A 136 -5.01 30.99 3.09
C GLY A 136 -4.49 30.98 4.52
N GLU A 137 -5.36 30.99 5.53
CA GLU A 137 -4.96 30.93 6.95
C GLU A 137 -4.30 29.58 7.27
N LEU A 138 -4.89 28.49 6.76
CA LEU A 138 -4.42 27.13 6.95
C LEU A 138 -4.75 26.27 5.74
N ILE A 139 -3.73 25.65 5.16
CA ILE A 139 -3.86 24.75 4.02
C ILE A 139 -3.54 23.34 4.48
N GLN A 140 -4.50 22.43 4.35
CA GLN A 140 -4.28 21.01 4.61
C GLN A 140 -3.58 20.39 3.42
N ILE A 141 -2.45 19.72 3.66
CA ILE A 141 -1.69 19.01 2.64
C ILE A 141 -1.65 17.52 2.96
N ASP A 142 -1.79 16.69 1.92
CA ASP A 142 -1.78 15.24 2.05
C ASP A 142 -1.42 14.58 0.72
N GLY A 143 -0.74 13.44 0.79
CA GLY A 143 -0.54 12.54 -0.34
C GLY A 143 -1.65 11.50 -0.40
N SER A 144 -2.13 11.18 -1.60
CA SER A 144 -3.04 10.06 -1.84
C SER A 144 -2.45 9.13 -2.89
N ASP A 145 -1.90 8.02 -2.42
CA ASP A 145 -1.53 6.89 -3.29
C ASP A 145 -2.79 6.13 -3.74
N HIS A 146 -2.96 5.99 -5.05
CA HIS A 146 -4.14 5.37 -5.64
C HIS A 146 -3.89 4.94 -7.09
N ARG A 147 -4.71 4.01 -7.62
CA ARG A 147 -4.76 3.69 -9.06
C ARG A 147 -5.51 4.77 -9.83
N TRP A 148 -4.93 5.96 -9.88
CA TRP A 148 -5.52 7.13 -10.54
C TRP A 148 -5.85 6.90 -12.02
N PHE A 149 -5.05 6.07 -12.70
CA PHE A 149 -5.21 5.70 -14.10
C PHE A 149 -5.91 4.36 -14.32
N GLU A 150 -6.42 3.72 -13.26
CA GLU A 150 -6.97 2.35 -13.30
C GLU A 150 -5.96 1.36 -13.90
N GLU A 151 -6.29 0.72 -15.03
CA GLU A 151 -5.40 -0.20 -15.76
C GLU A 151 -4.62 0.49 -16.88
N ARG A 152 -4.87 1.79 -17.13
CA ARG A 152 -4.27 2.52 -18.26
C ARG A 152 -2.80 2.87 -18.03
N ALA A 153 -2.37 2.92 -16.77
CA ALA A 153 -0.98 3.14 -16.36
C ALA A 153 -0.74 2.73 -14.90
N ALA A 154 0.53 2.69 -14.50
CA ALA A 154 0.95 2.38 -13.14
C ALA A 154 0.34 3.33 -12.09
N ALA A 155 0.18 2.82 -10.87
CA ALA A 155 -0.27 3.62 -9.73
C ALA A 155 0.71 4.78 -9.47
N CYS A 156 0.18 5.89 -8.96
CA CYS A 156 0.95 7.08 -8.66
C CYS A 156 0.37 7.81 -7.44
N THR A 157 1.09 8.81 -6.94
CA THR A 157 0.63 9.63 -5.82
C THR A 157 0.06 10.96 -6.33
N LEU A 158 -1.11 11.35 -5.81
CA LEU A 158 -1.63 12.71 -5.96
C LEU A 158 -1.38 13.51 -4.68
N LEU A 159 -0.66 14.61 -4.78
CA LEU A 159 -0.50 15.59 -3.70
C LEU A 159 -1.66 16.58 -3.74
N VAL A 160 -2.36 16.74 -2.61
CA VAL A 160 -3.60 17.50 -2.51
C VAL A 160 -3.44 18.61 -1.49
N TYR A 161 -3.73 19.85 -1.91
CA TYR A 161 -3.74 21.04 -1.05
C TYR A 161 -5.17 21.56 -0.96
N VAL A 162 -5.72 21.59 0.26
CA VAL A 162 -7.10 22.00 0.53
C VAL A 162 -7.13 23.12 1.54
N ASP A 163 -7.77 24.23 1.18
CA ASP A 163 -7.98 25.34 2.12
C ASP A 163 -9.01 24.95 3.21
N ASP A 164 -8.66 25.15 4.48
CA ASP A 164 -9.49 24.71 5.60
C ASP A 164 -10.81 25.51 5.74
N ALA A 165 -10.75 26.82 5.43
CA ALA A 165 -11.89 27.74 5.54
C ALA A 165 -12.95 27.46 4.47
N THR A 166 -12.52 27.30 3.23
CA THR A 166 -13.38 27.22 2.05
C THR A 166 -13.58 25.80 1.53
N SER A 167 -12.71 24.84 1.89
CA SER A 167 -12.63 23.51 1.28
C SER A 167 -12.33 23.53 -0.22
N ARG A 168 -11.77 24.63 -0.73
CA ARG A 168 -11.26 24.72 -2.10
C ARG A 168 -10.03 23.84 -2.27
N LEU A 169 -9.96 23.11 -3.37
CA LEU A 169 -8.70 22.57 -3.88
C LEU A 169 -7.85 23.73 -4.37
N MET A 170 -6.68 23.88 -3.77
CA MET A 170 -5.75 24.95 -4.07
C MET A 170 -4.64 24.48 -5.00
N MET A 171 -4.21 23.22 -4.84
CA MET A 171 -3.26 22.56 -5.72
C MET A 171 -3.55 21.05 -5.76
N LEU A 172 -3.41 20.48 -6.96
CA LEU A 172 -3.39 19.06 -7.23
C LEU A 172 -2.14 18.78 -8.06
N HIS A 173 -1.29 17.87 -7.61
CA HIS A 173 -0.05 17.56 -8.29
C HIS A 173 0.20 16.04 -8.29
N PHE A 174 0.13 15.42 -9.45
CA PHE A 174 0.48 14.02 -9.66
C PHE A 174 1.99 13.85 -9.72
N THR A 175 2.48 12.84 -9.02
CA THR A 175 3.89 12.45 -8.99
C THR A 175 3.97 10.92 -8.91
N GLN A 176 5.08 10.32 -9.35
CA GLN A 176 5.23 8.86 -9.28
C GLN A 176 5.16 8.35 -7.83
N THR A 177 5.83 9.03 -6.91
CA THR A 177 5.81 8.70 -5.48
C THR A 177 5.88 9.96 -4.63
N GLU A 178 5.31 9.91 -3.43
CA GLU A 178 5.45 10.96 -2.43
C GLU A 178 6.92 11.16 -2.01
N SER A 179 7.45 12.38 -2.18
CA SER A 179 8.81 12.73 -1.78
C SER A 179 8.96 14.21 -1.44
N THR A 180 10.07 14.59 -0.80
CA THR A 180 10.38 16.00 -0.54
C THR A 180 10.41 16.84 -1.81
N PHE A 181 11.02 16.34 -2.89
CA PHE A 181 11.06 17.09 -4.15
C PHE A 181 9.68 17.23 -4.79
N SER A 182 8.86 16.17 -4.76
CA SER A 182 7.47 16.24 -5.23
C SER A 182 6.68 17.32 -4.48
N TYR A 183 6.90 17.46 -3.16
CA TYR A 183 6.29 18.53 -2.37
C TYR A 183 6.88 19.91 -2.64
N PHE A 184 8.16 20.02 -2.99
CA PHE A 184 8.76 21.29 -3.43
C PHE A 184 8.15 21.76 -4.74
N GLU A 185 7.97 20.87 -5.72
CA GLU A 185 7.32 21.19 -6.99
C GLU A 185 5.86 21.63 -6.79
N ALA A 186 5.09 20.84 -6.02
CA ALA A 186 3.70 21.19 -5.70
C ALA A 186 3.59 22.52 -4.92
N THR A 187 4.48 22.74 -3.94
CA THR A 187 4.48 23.97 -3.14
C THR A 187 4.92 25.19 -3.94
N ARG A 188 5.91 25.04 -4.84
CA ARG A 188 6.30 26.10 -5.77
C ARG A 188 5.10 26.56 -6.59
N ALA A 189 4.45 25.62 -7.28
CA ALA A 189 3.29 25.91 -8.11
C ALA A 189 2.13 26.51 -7.30
N TYR A 190 1.95 26.07 -6.05
CA TYR A 190 1.01 26.68 -5.12
C TYR A 190 1.34 28.15 -4.84
N ILE A 191 2.57 28.45 -4.44
CA ILE A 191 3.00 29.79 -4.00
C ILE A 191 3.00 30.76 -5.18
N GLU A 192 3.48 30.33 -6.34
CA GLU A 192 3.46 31.15 -7.56
C GLU A 192 2.02 31.53 -7.96
N ARG A 193 1.05 30.65 -7.69
CA ARG A 193 -0.36 30.89 -8.04
C ARG A 193 -1.14 31.69 -7.01
N HIS A 194 -0.92 31.44 -5.72
CA HIS A 194 -1.77 31.98 -4.64
C HIS A 194 -1.03 32.86 -3.64
N GLY A 195 0.30 32.85 -3.64
CA GLY A 195 1.14 33.43 -2.59
C GLY A 195 1.38 32.47 -1.42
N LYS A 196 2.09 32.97 -0.41
CA LYS A 196 2.46 32.22 0.80
C LYS A 196 1.29 32.16 1.78
N PRO A 197 0.81 30.97 2.19
CA PRO A 197 -0.23 30.88 3.20
C PRO A 197 0.31 31.26 4.59
N GLY A 198 -0.58 31.35 5.57
CA GLY A 198 -0.19 31.43 6.98
C GLY A 198 0.48 30.13 7.42
N ALA A 199 -0.15 28.99 7.13
CA ALA A 199 0.34 27.70 7.57
C ALA A 199 -0.05 26.51 6.68
N PHE A 200 0.80 25.48 6.68
CA PHE A 200 0.50 24.14 6.19
C PHE A 200 0.18 23.16 7.32
N TYR A 201 -0.81 22.31 7.10
CA TYR A 201 -1.27 21.27 8.02
C TYR A 201 -1.11 19.89 7.38
N SER A 202 -0.07 19.16 7.79
CA SER A 202 0.32 17.86 7.23
C SER A 202 0.10 16.72 8.22
N ASP A 203 0.36 15.49 7.79
CA ASP A 203 0.34 14.31 8.67
C ASP A 203 1.75 14.13 9.26
N LYS A 204 2.00 12.97 9.88
CA LYS A 204 3.32 12.63 10.43
C LYS A 204 4.18 11.86 9.43
N ALA A 205 3.96 12.00 8.11
CA ALA A 205 4.82 11.38 7.11
C ALA A 205 6.28 11.87 7.25
N SER A 206 7.24 11.05 6.80
CA SER A 206 8.67 11.30 6.99
C SER A 206 9.18 12.58 6.31
N VAL A 207 8.47 13.08 5.29
CA VAL A 207 8.74 14.37 4.65
C VAL A 207 8.56 15.53 5.63
N PHE A 208 7.57 15.43 6.52
CA PHE A 208 7.17 16.48 7.46
C PHE A 208 7.73 16.29 8.86
N ARG A 209 8.11 15.06 9.23
CA ARG A 209 8.64 14.75 10.56
C ARG A 209 9.73 13.68 10.54
N ASN A 210 10.85 13.97 11.20
CA ASN A 210 11.89 12.97 11.47
C ASN A 210 11.40 11.91 12.48
N VAL A 211 11.40 10.64 12.08
CA VAL A 211 10.89 9.50 12.90
C VAL A 211 11.95 8.97 13.88
N LYS A 212 13.24 9.32 13.70
CA LYS A 212 14.34 8.98 14.63
C LYS A 212 15.15 10.24 14.97
N PRO A 213 15.27 10.65 16.24
CA PRO A 213 16.15 11.75 16.60
C PRO A 213 17.62 11.31 16.41
N GLY A 214 18.35 12.01 15.55
CA GLY A 214 19.80 11.84 15.44
C GLY A 214 20.52 12.35 16.70
N LYS A 215 21.73 11.84 16.94
CA LYS A 215 22.60 12.22 18.08
C LYS A 215 22.95 13.73 18.13
N THR A 216 22.64 14.50 17.10
CA THR A 216 22.97 15.94 16.93
C THR A 216 21.80 16.90 17.16
N GLY A 217 20.62 16.43 17.59
CA GLY A 217 19.54 17.31 18.05
C GLY A 217 18.80 18.15 16.99
N ASN A 218 19.21 18.12 15.70
CA ASN A 218 18.50 18.87 14.66
C ASN A 218 17.15 18.22 14.31
N ARG A 219 16.07 18.94 14.64
CA ARG A 219 14.66 18.49 14.62
C ARG A 219 13.93 18.74 13.29
N VAL A 220 14.55 19.40 12.31
CA VAL A 220 13.84 19.98 11.16
C VAL A 220 14.06 19.16 9.89
N THR A 221 12.99 18.83 9.16
CA THR A 221 13.08 18.16 7.85
C THR A 221 13.46 19.17 6.76
N PRO A 222 13.98 18.72 5.60
CA PRO A 222 14.26 19.63 4.49
C PRO A 222 13.03 20.44 4.06
N PHE A 223 11.84 19.84 4.08
CA PHE A 223 10.59 20.56 3.83
C PHE A 223 10.29 21.60 4.91
N GLY A 224 10.37 21.22 6.19
CA GLY A 224 10.15 22.14 7.31
C GLY A 224 11.09 23.34 7.31
N ARG A 225 12.37 23.14 6.96
CA ARG A 225 13.35 24.23 6.86
C ARG A 225 13.01 25.20 5.73
N ALA A 226 12.57 24.70 4.58
CA ALA A 226 12.15 25.56 3.47
C ALA A 226 10.90 26.38 3.86
N MET A 227 9.93 25.77 4.56
CA MET A 227 8.72 26.49 5.00
C MET A 227 9.07 27.57 6.03
N TYR A 228 9.99 27.28 6.96
CA TYR A 228 10.48 28.25 7.93
C TYR A 228 11.16 29.45 7.26
N GLU A 229 12.03 29.22 6.26
CA GLU A 229 12.67 30.30 5.48
C GLU A 229 11.66 31.18 4.74
N LEU A 230 10.56 30.59 4.24
CA LEU A 230 9.45 31.34 3.62
C LEU A 230 8.51 31.99 4.64
N ASN A 231 8.78 31.82 5.94
CA ASN A 231 7.94 32.26 7.06
C ASN A 231 6.51 31.68 6.96
N ILE A 232 6.39 30.39 6.65
CA ILE A 232 5.14 29.62 6.61
C ILE A 232 5.16 28.61 7.75
N ASP A 233 4.15 28.64 8.62
CA ASP A 233 4.08 27.71 9.75
C ASP A 233 3.75 26.29 9.27
N THR A 234 4.33 25.27 9.91
CA THR A 234 4.03 23.86 9.62
C THR A 234 3.52 23.14 10.86
N PHE A 235 2.36 22.51 10.75
CA PHE A 235 1.74 21.76 11.83
C PHE A 235 1.50 20.31 11.40
N CYS A 236 1.86 19.35 12.26
CA CYS A 236 1.56 17.93 12.04
C CYS A 236 0.32 17.50 12.84
N ALA A 237 -0.60 16.78 12.19
CA ALA A 237 -1.77 16.23 12.84
C ALA A 237 -1.42 15.14 13.86
N ASN A 238 -2.02 15.20 15.06
CA ASN A 238 -1.85 14.14 16.08
C ASN A 238 -2.79 12.94 15.88
N SER A 239 -3.81 13.08 15.03
CA SER A 239 -4.76 12.03 14.64
C SER A 239 -5.30 12.27 13.22
N SER A 240 -5.72 11.21 12.53
CA SER A 240 -6.40 11.26 11.22
C SER A 240 -7.68 12.11 11.27
N SER A 241 -8.44 11.99 12.36
CA SER A 241 -9.66 12.78 12.60
C SER A 241 -9.46 14.31 12.57
N ALA A 242 -8.23 14.82 12.73
CA ALA A 242 -7.93 16.25 12.67
C ALA A 242 -7.81 16.81 11.23
N LYS A 243 -7.69 15.93 10.22
CA LYS A 243 -7.55 16.21 8.77
C LYS A 243 -8.84 16.02 7.96
N GLY A 244 -10.00 16.06 8.59
CA GLY A 244 -11.28 15.73 7.95
C GLY A 244 -11.71 16.61 6.76
N ARG A 245 -10.90 17.56 6.24
CA ARG A 245 -11.20 18.26 4.96
C ARG A 245 -10.50 17.58 3.81
N VAL A 246 -9.18 17.38 3.89
CA VAL A 246 -8.42 16.70 2.85
C VAL A 246 -8.85 15.23 2.71
N GLU A 247 -9.17 14.54 3.81
CA GLU A 247 -9.72 13.17 3.75
C GLU A 247 -11.06 13.10 2.99
N ARG A 248 -11.92 14.12 3.15
CA ARG A 248 -13.19 14.19 2.40
C ARG A 248 -12.97 14.55 0.94
N ALA A 249 -11.97 15.37 0.64
CA ALA A 249 -11.56 15.64 -0.72
C ALA A 249 -11.05 14.35 -1.37
N HIS A 250 -10.20 13.57 -0.70
CA HIS A 250 -9.70 12.28 -1.20
C HIS A 250 -10.81 11.33 -1.64
N LEU A 251 -11.85 11.14 -0.82
CA LEU A 251 -13.00 10.30 -1.19
C LEU A 251 -13.70 10.77 -2.47
N THR A 252 -13.74 12.08 -2.69
CA THR A 252 -14.36 12.66 -3.89
C THR A 252 -13.42 12.56 -5.08
N LEU A 253 -12.13 12.77 -4.88
CA LEU A 253 -11.10 12.69 -5.91
C LEU A 253 -10.95 11.26 -6.43
N GLN A 254 -10.75 10.28 -5.53
CA GLN A 254 -10.56 8.86 -5.87
C GLN A 254 -11.74 8.29 -6.66
N ASP A 255 -12.95 8.84 -6.51
CA ASP A 255 -14.10 8.48 -7.34
C ASP A 255 -14.15 9.32 -8.62
N ARG A 256 -14.27 10.65 -8.49
CA ARG A 256 -14.59 11.52 -9.62
C ARG A 256 -13.40 11.77 -10.55
N LEU A 257 -12.23 12.09 -9.99
CA LEU A 257 -11.06 12.45 -10.80
C LEU A 257 -10.60 11.28 -11.67
N VAL A 258 -10.62 10.05 -11.12
CA VAL A 258 -10.34 8.81 -11.86
C VAL A 258 -11.24 8.69 -13.08
N LYS A 259 -12.55 8.85 -12.89
CA LYS A 259 -13.57 8.78 -13.95
C LYS A 259 -13.45 9.92 -14.97
N GLU A 260 -13.17 11.15 -14.52
CA GLU A 260 -12.94 12.27 -15.44
C GLU A 260 -11.72 12.05 -16.34
N MET A 261 -10.63 11.50 -15.78
CA MET A 261 -9.43 11.16 -16.56
C MET A 261 -9.72 10.02 -17.53
N ARG A 262 -10.51 9.01 -17.12
CA ARG A 262 -10.97 7.92 -17.99
C ARG A 262 -11.72 8.43 -19.21
N LEU A 263 -12.69 9.32 -18.99
CA LEU A 263 -13.48 9.92 -20.08
C LEU A 263 -12.63 10.76 -21.06
N ARG A 264 -11.43 11.19 -20.65
CA ARG A 264 -10.51 11.98 -21.46
C ARG A 264 -9.33 11.18 -22.01
N GLY A 265 -9.25 9.87 -21.72
CA GLY A 265 -8.14 9.03 -22.13
C GLY A 265 -6.79 9.37 -21.48
N ILE A 266 -6.77 10.12 -20.37
CA ILE A 266 -5.53 10.56 -19.71
C ILE A 266 -4.89 9.38 -18.97
N ASN A 267 -3.67 9.01 -19.35
CA ASN A 267 -2.93 7.86 -18.78
C ASN A 267 -1.48 8.18 -18.40
N THR A 268 -1.06 9.46 -18.41
CA THR A 268 0.28 9.86 -17.96
C THR A 268 0.19 10.87 -16.81
N VAL A 269 1.21 10.89 -15.95
CA VAL A 269 1.35 11.90 -14.88
C VAL A 269 1.43 13.32 -15.45
N ALA A 270 2.12 13.50 -16.58
CA ALA A 270 2.24 14.78 -17.24
C ALA A 270 0.88 15.32 -17.70
N ASP A 271 0.10 14.52 -18.44
CA ASP A 271 -1.22 14.92 -18.93
C ASP A 271 -2.22 15.13 -17.78
N ALA A 272 -2.11 14.33 -16.72
CA ALA A 272 -2.93 14.51 -15.51
C ALA A 272 -2.64 15.85 -14.82
N ASN A 273 -1.37 16.26 -14.74
CA ASN A 273 -0.97 17.56 -14.21
C ASN A 273 -1.43 18.73 -15.09
N VAL A 274 -1.43 18.56 -16.42
CA VAL A 274 -2.00 19.55 -17.36
C VAL A 274 -3.52 19.70 -17.15
N TYR A 275 -4.22 18.60 -16.87
CA TYR A 275 -5.67 18.61 -16.65
C TYR A 275 -6.09 19.10 -15.25
N ALA A 276 -5.24 18.92 -14.24
CA ALA A 276 -5.55 19.19 -12.84
C ALA A 276 -6.12 20.60 -12.58
N PRO A 277 -5.62 21.71 -13.17
CA PRO A 277 -6.21 23.04 -13.02
C PRO A 277 -7.68 23.12 -13.45
N SER A 278 -8.03 22.52 -14.60
CA SER A 278 -9.41 22.52 -15.10
C SER A 278 -10.34 21.72 -14.21
N PHE A 279 -9.88 20.56 -13.71
CA PHE A 279 -10.64 19.78 -12.75
C PHE A 279 -10.84 20.54 -11.43
N MET A 280 -9.80 21.17 -10.89
CA MET A 280 -9.90 21.98 -9.67
C MET A 280 -10.91 23.11 -9.80
N ALA A 281 -10.97 23.79 -10.95
CA ALA A 281 -11.97 24.83 -11.19
C ALA A 281 -13.40 24.26 -11.13
N ALA A 282 -13.66 23.14 -11.82
CA ALA A 282 -14.96 22.48 -11.80
C ALA A 282 -15.34 21.95 -10.40
N TYR A 283 -14.37 21.39 -9.68
CA TYR A 283 -14.55 20.93 -8.29
C TYR A 283 -14.89 22.11 -7.38
N ASN A 284 -14.12 23.18 -7.43
CA ASN A 284 -14.28 24.34 -6.56
C ASN A 284 -15.63 25.03 -6.79
N ALA A 285 -16.08 25.14 -8.04
CA ALA A 285 -17.41 25.68 -8.35
C ALA A 285 -18.56 24.90 -7.68
N ARG A 286 -18.37 23.60 -7.39
CA ARG A 286 -19.40 22.73 -6.79
C ARG A 286 -19.27 22.58 -5.28
N PHE A 287 -18.05 22.48 -4.78
CA PHE A 287 -17.77 22.02 -3.41
C PHE A 287 -17.18 23.09 -2.50
N ALA A 288 -16.72 24.22 -3.05
CA ALA A 288 -16.24 25.31 -2.23
C ALA A 288 -17.37 25.91 -1.38
N LYS A 289 -16.97 26.45 -0.24
CA LYS A 289 -17.85 27.19 0.67
C LYS A 289 -17.34 28.61 0.83
N PRO A 290 -18.23 29.59 1.04
CA PRO A 290 -17.81 30.92 1.41
C PRO A 290 -17.01 30.86 2.73
N PRO A 291 -15.90 31.61 2.85
CA PRO A 291 -15.19 31.76 4.11
C PRO A 291 -16.04 32.55 5.11
N LYS A 292 -15.65 32.54 6.39
CA LYS A 292 -16.33 33.34 7.42
C LYS A 292 -15.97 34.83 7.30
N SER A 293 -14.79 35.12 6.75
CA SER A 293 -14.28 36.46 6.48
C SER A 293 -13.76 36.51 5.05
N ASP A 294 -14.01 37.63 4.37
CA ASP A 294 -13.53 37.89 3.01
C ASP A 294 -12.04 38.25 2.95
N PHE A 295 -11.36 38.35 4.10
CA PHE A 295 -9.92 38.54 4.15
C PHE A 295 -9.19 37.36 3.49
N ASN A 296 -8.10 37.66 2.78
CA ASN A 296 -7.22 36.67 2.20
C ASN A 296 -5.87 36.72 2.92
N ALA A 297 -5.54 35.65 3.65
CA ALA A 297 -4.33 35.58 4.46
C ALA A 297 -3.06 35.21 3.67
N HIS A 298 -3.16 35.03 2.35
CA HIS A 298 -1.98 34.84 1.52
C HIS A 298 -1.13 36.10 1.48
N ARG A 299 0.19 35.91 1.60
CA ARG A 299 1.19 36.97 1.48
C ARG A 299 1.95 36.83 0.17
N THR A 300 2.34 37.94 -0.43
CA THR A 300 3.23 37.92 -1.60
C THR A 300 4.61 37.40 -1.23
N LEU A 301 5.30 36.81 -2.21
CA LEU A 301 6.71 36.49 -2.10
C LEU A 301 7.50 37.81 -2.07
N ARG A 302 8.48 37.94 -1.17
CA ARG A 302 9.32 39.14 -1.11
C ARG A 302 10.36 39.11 -2.22
N ALA A 303 10.88 40.28 -2.61
CA ALA A 303 11.87 40.38 -3.69
C ALA A 303 13.20 39.68 -3.37
N ASP A 304 13.53 39.53 -2.08
CA ASP A 304 14.70 38.83 -1.57
C ASP A 304 14.49 37.31 -1.37
N GLU A 305 13.25 36.83 -1.50
CA GLU A 305 12.93 35.40 -1.34
C GLU A 305 13.02 34.66 -2.67
N SER A 306 14.06 33.84 -2.85
CA SER A 306 14.20 32.98 -4.03
C SER A 306 13.68 31.57 -3.76
N LEU A 307 12.57 31.20 -4.40
CA LEU A 307 12.04 29.83 -4.33
C LEU A 307 13.05 28.80 -4.84
N ASP A 308 13.90 29.16 -5.80
CA ASP A 308 14.96 28.30 -6.35
C ASP A 308 16.01 27.94 -5.32
N LEU A 309 16.35 28.86 -4.42
CA LEU A 309 17.31 28.61 -3.35
C LEU A 309 16.65 27.96 -2.14
N VAL A 310 15.42 28.35 -1.81
CA VAL A 310 14.74 27.87 -0.59
C VAL A 310 14.22 26.44 -0.75
N LEU A 311 13.65 26.09 -1.92
CA LEU A 311 13.10 24.76 -2.20
C LEU A 311 14.18 23.77 -2.70
N THR A 312 15.28 23.66 -1.95
CA THR A 312 16.45 22.81 -2.25
C THR A 312 16.68 21.78 -1.17
N TRP A 313 17.19 20.60 -1.49
CA TRP A 313 17.69 19.69 -0.46
C TRP A 313 19.07 20.16 0.00
N ARG A 314 19.26 20.38 1.30
CA ARG A 314 20.55 20.81 1.87
C ARG A 314 21.03 19.80 2.89
N GLU A 315 22.29 19.38 2.76
CA GLU A 315 22.88 18.41 3.68
C GLU A 315 24.35 18.74 4.01
N PRO A 316 24.73 18.78 5.30
CA PRO A 316 26.11 19.01 5.68
C PRO A 316 26.99 17.79 5.35
N ARG A 317 28.18 18.07 4.84
CA ARG A 317 29.22 17.08 4.52
C ARG A 317 30.59 17.58 4.95
N LYS A 318 31.40 16.66 5.47
CA LYS A 318 32.79 16.93 5.84
C LYS A 318 33.70 16.83 4.61
N VAL A 319 34.56 17.83 4.41
CA VAL A 319 35.63 17.78 3.40
C VAL A 319 36.77 16.89 3.93
N THR A 320 37.23 15.94 3.12
CA THR A 320 38.35 15.06 3.49
C THR A 320 39.70 15.77 3.35
N LYS A 321 40.76 15.15 3.89
CA LYS A 321 42.15 15.60 3.67
C LYS A 321 42.57 15.64 2.20
N SER A 322 41.88 14.89 1.33
CA SER A 322 42.13 14.85 -0.10
C SER A 322 41.25 15.82 -0.90
N LEU A 323 40.62 16.81 -0.23
CA LEU A 323 39.71 17.77 -0.86
C LEU A 323 38.52 17.12 -1.58
N THR A 324 38.06 15.97 -1.08
CA THR A 324 36.90 15.28 -1.64
C THR A 324 35.70 15.39 -0.72
N VAL A 325 34.51 15.40 -1.31
CA VAL A 325 33.23 15.34 -0.61
C VAL A 325 32.41 14.21 -1.22
N GLN A 326 31.89 13.31 -0.38
CA GLN A 326 31.03 12.22 -0.84
C GLN A 326 29.56 12.57 -0.63
N TYR A 327 28.79 12.56 -1.71
CA TYR A 327 27.35 12.79 -1.67
C TYR A 327 26.64 11.81 -2.60
N ASP A 328 25.67 11.07 -2.06
CA ASP A 328 24.91 10.05 -2.78
C ASP A 328 25.78 9.10 -3.62
N ARG A 329 26.82 8.53 -2.98
CA ARG A 329 27.85 7.66 -3.57
C ARG A 329 28.72 8.26 -4.69
N VAL A 330 28.42 9.48 -5.14
CA VAL A 330 29.30 10.25 -6.03
C VAL A 330 30.35 10.98 -5.20
N MET A 331 31.60 10.92 -5.65
CA MET A 331 32.69 11.69 -5.07
C MET A 331 32.85 12.98 -5.85
N TYR A 332 32.90 14.11 -5.16
CA TYR A 332 33.16 15.41 -5.73
C TYR A 332 34.56 15.84 -5.29
N LEU A 333 35.44 16.10 -6.24
CA LEU A 333 36.78 16.63 -6.00
C LEU A 333 36.71 18.16 -6.08
N LEU A 334 37.07 18.84 -4.99
CA LEU A 334 37.22 20.29 -4.98
C LEU A 334 38.54 20.65 -5.65
N ASP A 335 38.57 21.78 -6.38
CA ASP A 335 39.81 22.28 -6.96
C ASP A 335 40.85 22.55 -5.86
N ASP A 336 42.11 22.19 -6.12
CA ASP A 336 43.19 22.37 -5.15
C ASP A 336 43.65 23.84 -5.13
N THR A 337 42.98 24.64 -4.29
CA THR A 337 43.30 26.05 -4.05
C THR A 337 43.65 26.29 -2.58
N SER A 338 44.44 27.34 -2.31
CA SER A 338 44.81 27.73 -0.94
C SER A 338 43.59 28.00 -0.04
N GLU A 339 42.47 28.41 -0.63
CA GLU A 339 41.20 28.62 0.07
C GLU A 339 40.47 27.30 0.35
N ASN A 340 40.37 26.40 -0.63
CA ASN A 340 39.70 25.11 -0.45
C ASN A 340 40.48 24.21 0.53
N ARG A 341 41.81 24.31 0.59
CA ARG A 341 42.64 23.64 1.61
C ARG A 341 42.26 24.03 3.04
N LYS A 342 41.77 25.25 3.27
CA LYS A 342 41.27 25.69 4.60
C LYS A 342 39.93 25.04 4.97
N LEU A 343 39.24 24.40 4.03
CA LEU A 343 37.98 23.69 4.26
C LEU A 343 38.21 22.23 4.70
N ILE A 344 39.44 21.71 4.65
CA ILE A 344 39.76 20.36 5.12
C ILE A 344 39.27 20.16 6.55
N ASP A 345 38.62 19.04 6.79
CA ASP A 345 37.98 18.67 8.04
C ASP A 345 36.82 19.59 8.50
N ARG A 346 36.48 20.65 7.75
CA ARG A 346 35.29 21.48 7.99
C ARG A 346 34.05 20.87 7.35
N GLN A 347 32.88 21.25 7.88
CA GLN A 347 31.58 20.95 7.28
C GLN A 347 31.27 22.00 6.22
N ILE A 348 30.84 21.54 5.06
CA ILE A 348 30.29 22.35 3.98
C ILE A 348 28.88 21.85 3.66
N GLU A 349 28.10 22.61 2.91
CA GLU A 349 26.75 22.20 2.51
C GLU A 349 26.73 21.65 1.09
N VAL A 350 26.01 20.54 0.89
CA VAL A 350 25.61 20.05 -0.43
C VAL A 350 24.17 20.46 -0.67
N TRP A 351 23.96 21.20 -1.75
CA TRP A 351 22.65 21.65 -2.21
C TRP A 351 22.26 20.84 -3.44
N GLU A 352 21.19 20.06 -3.36
CA GLU A 352 20.57 19.38 -4.51
C GLU A 352 19.25 20.07 -4.86
N TYR A 353 19.14 20.52 -6.11
CA TYR A 353 17.97 21.22 -6.63
C TYR A 353 16.95 20.22 -7.23
N PRO A 354 15.65 20.58 -7.31
CA PRO A 354 14.64 19.72 -7.92
C PRO A 354 14.97 19.33 -9.38
N ASP A 355 15.59 20.22 -10.15
CA ASP A 355 16.02 19.94 -11.54
C ASP A 355 17.20 18.95 -11.64
N GLY A 356 17.88 18.67 -10.53
CA GLY A 356 19.03 17.78 -10.47
C GLY A 356 20.39 18.42 -10.41
N ARG A 357 20.47 19.75 -10.49
CA ARG A 357 21.72 20.47 -10.24
C ARG A 357 22.21 20.17 -8.81
N ILE A 358 23.52 20.02 -8.64
CA ILE A 358 24.16 19.85 -7.34
C ILE A 358 25.24 20.92 -7.18
N GLU A 359 25.21 21.62 -6.05
CA GLU A 359 26.20 22.65 -5.70
C GLU A 359 26.82 22.34 -4.33
N LEU A 360 28.13 22.51 -4.23
CA LEU A 360 28.85 22.47 -2.95
C LEU A 360 29.09 23.90 -2.50
N ARG A 361 28.71 24.22 -1.26
CA ARG A 361 28.80 25.58 -0.72
C ARG A 361 29.54 25.61 0.61
N ALA A 362 30.44 26.56 0.76
CA ALA A 362 31.08 26.87 2.03
C ALA A 362 30.98 28.38 2.29
N ASP A 363 30.51 28.78 3.47
CA ASP A 363 30.38 30.19 3.87
C ASP A 363 29.64 31.02 2.79
N ASP A 364 28.50 30.51 2.30
CA ASP A 364 27.65 31.06 1.20
C ASP A 364 28.30 31.18 -0.19
N ARG A 365 29.52 30.66 -0.36
CA ARG A 365 30.22 30.62 -1.65
C ARG A 365 30.09 29.26 -2.33
N VAL A 366 29.71 29.27 -3.62
CA VAL A 366 29.71 28.05 -4.46
C VAL A 366 31.16 27.64 -4.77
N LEU A 367 31.48 26.39 -4.48
CA LEU A 367 32.79 25.79 -4.71
C LEU A 367 32.84 25.15 -6.08
N ARG A 368 33.91 25.41 -6.84
CA ARG A 368 34.20 24.66 -8.05
C ARG A 368 34.63 23.25 -7.68
N CYS A 369 33.98 22.28 -8.32
CA CYS A 369 34.24 20.88 -8.11
C CYS A 369 34.11 20.13 -9.44
N ARG A 370 34.72 18.95 -9.50
CA ARG A 370 34.50 17.99 -10.57
C ARG A 370 33.94 16.72 -9.96
N GLN A 371 32.96 16.10 -10.61
CA GLN A 371 32.58 14.74 -10.25
C GLN A 371 33.79 13.84 -10.52
N TYR A 372 34.27 13.21 -9.47
CA TYR A 372 35.31 12.21 -9.52
C TYR A 372 34.64 10.84 -9.61
N ASP A 373 34.65 10.29 -10.81
CA ASP A 373 34.14 8.96 -11.01
C ASP A 373 35.14 7.92 -10.50
N ARG A 374 34.81 7.23 -9.40
CA ARG A 374 35.56 6.05 -8.94
C ARG A 374 35.27 4.81 -9.81
N LEU A 375 34.36 4.93 -10.78
CA LEU A 375 33.86 3.89 -11.67
C LEU A 375 34.20 4.16 -13.13
N ALA A 376 35.30 4.88 -13.44
CA ALA A 376 35.80 4.91 -14.80
C ALA A 376 35.86 3.46 -15.32
N GLU A 377 34.98 3.12 -16.26
CA GLU A 377 35.11 1.89 -17.02
C GLU A 377 36.49 1.93 -17.64
N ILE A 378 37.22 0.83 -17.51
CA ILE A 378 38.55 0.73 -18.11
C ILE A 378 38.31 0.78 -19.63
N ASP A 379 38.43 1.97 -20.22
CA ASP A 379 38.42 2.16 -21.66
C ASP A 379 39.74 1.59 -22.19
N GLN A 380 39.63 0.51 -22.96
CA GLN A 380 40.79 -0.04 -23.64
C GLN A 380 41.13 0.87 -24.82
N GLY A 381 42.04 1.82 -24.57
CA GLY A 381 42.94 2.30 -25.62
C GLY A 381 43.69 1.11 -26.23
N ALA A 382 43.83 1.14 -27.56
CA ALA A 382 44.27 0.01 -28.39
C ALA A 382 45.54 -0.72 -27.87
N VAL A 383 45.37 -2.03 -27.69
CA VAL A 383 46.39 -3.09 -27.65
C VAL A 383 47.47 -2.97 -26.57
N VAL A 384 47.31 -3.77 -25.51
CA VAL A 384 48.46 -4.31 -24.76
C VAL A 384 48.29 -5.82 -24.64
N GLU A 385 49.04 -6.58 -25.45
CA GLU A 385 49.13 -8.04 -25.34
C GLU A 385 49.91 -8.43 -24.07
N HIS A 386 49.21 -8.65 -22.96
CA HIS A 386 49.79 -9.32 -21.80
C HIS A 386 48.83 -10.38 -21.24
N LYS A 387 49.19 -11.67 -21.42
CA LYS A 387 48.43 -12.86 -20.99
C LYS A 387 48.02 -12.92 -19.51
N ARG A 388 48.64 -12.11 -18.63
CA ARG A 388 48.28 -12.01 -17.20
C ARG A 388 47.31 -10.86 -16.90
N LEU A 389 47.30 -9.81 -17.72
CA LEU A 389 46.45 -8.64 -17.51
C LEU A 389 44.98 -8.96 -17.83
N SER A 390 44.74 -9.75 -18.87
CA SER A 390 43.40 -10.19 -19.29
C SER A 390 42.65 -11.00 -18.22
N HIS A 391 43.35 -11.86 -17.49
CA HIS A 391 42.75 -12.64 -16.39
C HIS A 391 42.47 -11.78 -15.15
N VAL A 392 43.34 -10.80 -14.85
CA VAL A 392 43.11 -9.83 -13.76
C VAL A 392 41.93 -8.90 -14.11
N LEU A 393 41.81 -8.50 -15.38
CA LEU A 393 40.70 -7.70 -15.90
C LEU A 393 39.38 -8.47 -15.91
N GLN A 394 39.36 -9.75 -16.26
CA GLN A 394 38.17 -10.61 -16.15
C GLN A 394 37.73 -10.80 -14.70
N VAL A 395 38.67 -10.99 -13.77
CA VAL A 395 38.38 -11.06 -12.34
C VAL A 395 37.88 -9.71 -11.81
N ALA A 396 38.47 -8.60 -12.27
CA ALA A 396 38.00 -7.25 -11.93
C ALA A 396 36.58 -7.00 -12.47
N GLN A 397 36.27 -7.38 -13.73
CA GLN A 397 34.94 -7.31 -14.32
C GLN A 397 33.91 -8.20 -13.59
N ALA A 398 34.29 -9.42 -13.19
CA ALA A 398 33.44 -10.30 -12.41
C ALA A 398 33.14 -9.74 -11.01
N LEU A 399 34.13 -9.12 -10.36
CA LEU A 399 33.96 -8.37 -9.11
C LEU A 399 33.13 -7.09 -9.31
N GLN A 400 33.21 -6.46 -10.48
CA GLN A 400 32.42 -5.27 -10.85
C GLN A 400 30.95 -5.63 -11.12
N ALA A 401 30.69 -6.81 -11.71
CA ALA A 401 29.34 -7.35 -11.91
C ALA A 401 28.68 -7.83 -10.61
N GLN A 402 29.48 -8.23 -9.61
CA GLN A 402 29.02 -8.63 -8.27
C GLN A 402 28.98 -7.47 -7.27
N ARG A 403 29.35 -6.24 -7.67
CA ARG A 403 29.35 -5.07 -6.79
C ARG A 403 27.93 -4.58 -6.53
N ASP A 404 27.55 -4.59 -5.26
CA ASP A 404 26.30 -4.00 -4.80
C ASP A 404 26.32 -2.45 -4.89
N ASN A 405 25.70 -1.92 -5.95
CA ASN A 405 25.48 -0.49 -6.15
C ASN A 405 24.26 0.06 -5.37
N SER A 406 23.68 -0.70 -4.44
CA SER A 406 22.48 -0.34 -3.65
C SER A 406 22.59 0.98 -2.87
N ARG A 407 21.93 2.04 -3.33
CA ARG A 407 21.91 3.35 -2.63
C ARG A 407 21.35 3.21 -1.20
N ILE A 408 22.16 3.49 -0.17
CA ILE A 408 21.70 3.55 1.23
C ILE A 408 20.88 4.84 1.42
N GLY A 409 19.68 4.72 1.99
CA GLY A 409 18.61 5.73 2.01
C GLY A 409 18.84 6.97 2.89
N LYS A 410 19.85 7.80 2.57
CA LYS A 410 20.00 9.16 3.12
C LYS A 410 19.83 10.28 2.08
N ALA A 411 19.98 9.99 0.79
CA ALA A 411 19.74 10.94 -0.29
C ALA A 411 18.24 11.11 -0.58
N PRO A 412 17.80 12.24 -1.15
CA PRO A 412 16.40 12.42 -1.54
C PRO A 412 15.98 11.45 -2.65
N SER A 413 14.70 11.05 -2.65
CA SER A 413 14.11 10.34 -3.79
C SER A 413 14.09 11.25 -5.01
N ARG A 414 14.42 10.71 -6.19
CA ARG A 414 14.45 11.43 -7.48
C ARG A 414 13.39 10.95 -8.48
N THR A 415 12.40 10.21 -7.99
CA THR A 415 11.32 9.64 -8.82
C THR A 415 10.54 10.70 -9.59
N HIS A 416 10.53 11.96 -9.12
CA HIS A 416 9.94 13.08 -9.87
C HIS A 416 10.66 13.37 -11.19
N ARG A 417 11.95 13.03 -11.31
CA ARG A 417 12.75 13.10 -12.55
C ARG A 417 12.69 11.83 -13.40
N GLY A 418 11.87 10.86 -13.02
CA GLY A 418 11.77 9.57 -13.72
C GLY A 418 12.82 8.53 -13.28
N ASP A 419 13.61 8.79 -12.23
CA ASP A 419 14.40 7.72 -11.59
C ASP A 419 13.44 6.61 -11.17
N THR A 420 13.75 5.37 -11.53
CA THR A 420 12.96 4.19 -11.14
C THR A 420 12.73 4.16 -9.63
N THR A 421 11.49 3.86 -9.23
CA THR A 421 11.15 3.61 -7.82
C THR A 421 12.04 2.49 -7.25
N ARG A 422 12.23 2.51 -5.93
CA ARG A 422 13.00 1.46 -5.25
C ARG A 422 12.40 0.07 -5.50
N THR A 423 11.08 0.00 -5.65
CA THR A 423 10.29 -1.18 -6.04
C THR A 423 10.70 -1.73 -7.40
N ASN A 424 10.74 -0.88 -8.45
CA ASN A 424 11.09 -1.32 -9.81
C ASN A 424 12.56 -1.77 -9.93
N ARG A 425 13.47 -1.18 -9.14
CA ARG A 425 14.88 -1.64 -9.09
C ARG A 425 15.00 -3.02 -8.47
N ASN A 426 14.30 -3.25 -7.35
CA ASN A 426 14.30 -4.53 -6.66
C ASN A 426 13.69 -5.65 -7.54
N GLU A 427 12.66 -5.35 -8.33
CA GLU A 427 12.07 -6.31 -9.28
C GLU A 427 13.07 -6.72 -10.38
N ALA A 428 13.78 -5.77 -10.98
CA ALA A 428 14.76 -6.06 -12.02
C ALA A 428 15.96 -6.87 -11.48
N GLU A 429 16.42 -6.58 -10.27
CA GLU A 429 17.47 -7.36 -9.60
C GLU A 429 17.00 -8.77 -9.24
N LEU A 430 15.76 -8.91 -8.76
CA LEU A 430 15.14 -10.20 -8.47
C LEU A 430 15.02 -11.06 -9.73
N ARG A 431 14.61 -10.49 -10.86
CA ARG A 431 14.54 -11.22 -12.15
C ARG A 431 15.89 -11.74 -12.60
N LYS A 432 16.94 -10.91 -12.50
CA LYS A 432 18.33 -11.31 -12.79
C LYS A 432 18.79 -12.44 -11.88
N SER A 433 18.40 -12.41 -10.60
CA SER A 433 18.70 -13.48 -9.65
C SER A 433 18.03 -14.80 -10.06
N ASN A 434 16.74 -14.76 -10.43
CA ASN A 434 16.00 -15.94 -10.91
C ASN A 434 16.61 -16.50 -12.21
N GLU A 435 16.98 -15.64 -13.16
CA GLU A 435 17.64 -16.04 -14.42
C GLU A 435 19.00 -16.68 -14.17
N TYR A 436 19.79 -16.11 -13.26
CA TYR A 436 21.07 -16.70 -12.87
C TYR A 436 20.87 -18.09 -12.24
N GLY A 437 19.90 -18.23 -11.33
CA GLY A 437 19.53 -19.52 -10.77
C GLY A 437 19.13 -20.55 -11.83
N ALA A 438 18.31 -20.14 -12.81
CA ALA A 438 17.94 -20.99 -13.94
C ALA A 438 19.15 -21.44 -14.77
N SER A 439 20.10 -20.54 -15.02
CA SER A 439 21.34 -20.86 -15.75
C SER A 439 22.23 -21.89 -15.01
N ILE A 440 22.19 -21.91 -13.67
CA ILE A 440 22.88 -22.91 -12.86
C ILE A 440 22.19 -24.27 -12.99
N VAL A 441 20.85 -24.31 -12.94
CA VAL A 441 20.08 -25.53 -13.13
C VAL A 441 20.31 -26.11 -14.52
N GLU A 442 20.34 -25.27 -15.56
CA GLU A 442 20.64 -25.70 -16.93
C GLU A 442 22.04 -26.33 -17.04
N ARG A 443 23.05 -25.71 -16.40
CA ARG A 443 24.43 -26.21 -16.43
C ARG A 443 24.63 -27.49 -15.61
N TYR A 444 23.87 -27.65 -14.53
CA TYR A 444 24.05 -28.73 -13.55
C TYR A 444 22.70 -29.32 -13.08
N PRO A 445 21.89 -29.89 -14.00
CA PRO A 445 20.48 -30.21 -13.75
C PRO A 445 20.26 -31.32 -12.72
N SER A 446 21.26 -32.18 -12.51
CA SER A 446 21.23 -33.26 -11.52
C SER A 446 21.69 -32.85 -10.12
N ARG A 447 22.17 -31.61 -9.97
CA ARG A 447 22.74 -31.08 -8.72
C ARG A 447 21.91 -29.95 -8.13
N PHE A 448 21.24 -29.17 -8.97
CA PHE A 448 20.48 -28.00 -8.55
C PHE A 448 19.03 -28.02 -9.06
N GLY A 449 18.15 -27.44 -8.25
CA GLY A 449 16.82 -27.00 -8.64
C GLY A 449 16.66 -25.51 -8.34
N LEU A 450 15.56 -24.92 -8.78
CA LEU A 450 15.28 -23.50 -8.65
C LEU A 450 13.95 -23.26 -7.92
N LEU A 451 14.01 -22.48 -6.84
CA LEU A 451 12.84 -21.79 -6.30
C LEU A 451 12.92 -20.33 -6.73
N ALA A 452 12.01 -19.88 -7.59
CA ALA A 452 12.02 -18.51 -8.07
C ALA A 452 11.52 -17.55 -6.97
N ALA A 453 12.30 -16.52 -6.67
CA ALA A 453 11.88 -15.47 -5.74
C ALA A 453 10.73 -14.65 -6.33
N LEU A 454 9.82 -14.17 -5.46
CA LEU A 454 8.67 -13.35 -5.87
C LEU A 454 8.71 -11.94 -5.24
N PRO A 455 8.45 -10.87 -6.01
CA PRO A 455 8.35 -9.50 -5.50
C PRO A 455 6.97 -9.26 -4.85
N THR A 456 6.78 -9.69 -3.61
CA THR A 456 5.45 -9.73 -2.97
C THR A 456 4.91 -8.35 -2.53
N ASP A 457 5.66 -7.28 -2.76
CA ASP A 457 5.19 -5.91 -2.59
C ASP A 457 4.38 -5.38 -3.77
N ASP A 458 4.54 -6.00 -4.95
CA ASP A 458 3.76 -5.74 -6.15
C ASP A 458 3.07 -7.03 -6.63
N PRO A 459 1.77 -7.23 -6.33
CA PRO A 459 1.03 -8.43 -6.73
C PRO A 459 1.01 -8.69 -8.23
N ASP A 460 0.97 -7.66 -9.07
CA ASP A 460 0.92 -7.84 -10.52
C ASP A 460 2.29 -8.30 -11.04
N ALA A 461 3.37 -7.72 -10.51
CA ALA A 461 4.73 -8.17 -10.80
C ALA A 461 4.97 -9.60 -10.30
N ALA A 462 4.44 -9.96 -9.12
CA ALA A 462 4.52 -11.33 -8.60
C ALA A 462 3.78 -12.32 -9.49
N LEU A 463 2.58 -11.99 -9.98
CA LEU A 463 1.83 -12.83 -10.91
C LEU A 463 2.57 -13.00 -12.25
N ALA A 464 3.11 -11.91 -12.80
CA ALA A 464 3.90 -11.96 -14.03
C ALA A 464 5.16 -12.82 -13.86
N GLU A 465 5.83 -12.72 -12.71
CA GLU A 465 7.02 -13.52 -12.41
C GLU A 465 6.67 -14.99 -12.15
N ILE A 466 5.52 -15.31 -11.54
CA ILE A 466 5.03 -16.68 -11.41
C ILE A 466 4.87 -17.33 -12.79
N GLU A 467 4.23 -16.64 -13.73
CA GLU A 467 4.04 -17.15 -15.09
C GLU A 467 5.37 -17.34 -15.81
N ARG A 468 6.24 -16.33 -15.76
CA ARG A 468 7.56 -16.37 -16.40
C ARG A 468 8.46 -17.47 -15.82
N ALA A 469 8.53 -17.57 -14.51
CA ALA A 469 9.35 -18.57 -13.83
C ALA A 469 8.88 -20.00 -14.13
N ALA A 470 7.56 -20.21 -14.23
CA ALA A 470 7.02 -21.52 -14.58
C ALA A 470 7.24 -21.90 -16.05
N THR A 471 7.11 -20.95 -16.97
CA THR A 471 7.13 -21.22 -18.42
C THR A 471 8.52 -21.12 -19.04
N MET A 472 9.26 -20.05 -18.71
CA MET A 472 10.56 -19.76 -19.31
C MET A 472 11.72 -20.32 -18.49
N LEU A 473 11.66 -20.19 -17.16
CA LEU A 473 12.76 -20.63 -16.28
C LEU A 473 12.62 -22.07 -15.82
N GLN A 474 11.44 -22.67 -15.99
CA GLN A 474 11.11 -24.02 -15.51
C GLN A 474 11.43 -24.21 -14.02
N ALA A 475 11.13 -23.20 -13.20
CA ALA A 475 11.35 -23.24 -11.77
C ALA A 475 10.57 -24.40 -11.11
N ASP A 476 11.19 -25.06 -10.13
CA ASP A 476 10.60 -26.20 -9.40
C ASP A 476 9.60 -25.75 -8.32
N GLY A 477 9.64 -24.48 -7.95
CA GLY A 477 8.76 -23.85 -6.97
C GLY A 477 9.09 -22.37 -6.81
N PHE A 478 8.63 -21.78 -5.71
CA PHE A 478 8.77 -20.35 -5.44
C PHE A 478 9.33 -20.08 -4.05
N ALA A 479 9.98 -18.93 -3.87
CA ALA A 479 10.46 -18.44 -2.60
C ALA A 479 9.85 -17.07 -2.28
N MET A 480 9.36 -16.90 -1.04
CA MET A 480 8.75 -15.66 -0.56
C MET A 480 9.39 -15.23 0.76
N THR A 481 9.61 -13.93 0.93
CA THR A 481 10.06 -13.37 2.20
C THR A 481 8.87 -13.10 3.12
N CYS A 482 8.99 -13.42 4.42
CA CYS A 482 7.93 -13.19 5.42
C CYS A 482 7.35 -11.77 5.38
N CYS A 483 8.24 -10.79 5.20
CA CYS A 483 7.91 -9.40 4.95
C CYS A 483 8.84 -8.86 3.86
N TYR A 484 8.28 -8.54 2.68
CA TYR A 484 9.02 -7.99 1.56
C TYR A 484 8.60 -6.53 1.35
N ASN A 485 9.55 -5.59 1.47
CA ASN A 485 9.31 -4.14 1.39
C ASN A 485 8.11 -3.63 2.22
N GLY A 486 7.87 -4.24 3.39
CA GLY A 486 6.79 -3.86 4.31
C GLY A 486 5.46 -4.57 4.06
N VAL A 487 5.38 -5.47 3.08
CA VAL A 487 4.20 -6.28 2.78
C VAL A 487 4.37 -7.67 3.40
N TYR A 488 3.49 -8.01 4.33
CA TYR A 488 3.43 -9.34 4.94
C TYR A 488 2.62 -10.30 4.07
N LEU A 489 2.89 -11.60 4.23
CA LEU A 489 2.24 -12.66 3.46
C LEU A 489 0.72 -12.80 3.69
N SER A 490 0.19 -12.21 4.77
CA SER A 490 -1.23 -12.14 5.10
C SER A 490 -1.95 -10.92 4.49
N ASP A 491 -1.22 -10.02 3.82
CA ASP A 491 -1.80 -8.81 3.23
C ASP A 491 -2.81 -9.15 2.14
N THR A 492 -3.97 -8.49 2.16
CA THR A 492 -5.06 -8.76 1.22
C THR A 492 -4.71 -8.43 -0.23
N ARG A 493 -3.67 -7.62 -0.46
CA ARG A 493 -3.11 -7.39 -1.81
C ARG A 493 -2.58 -8.66 -2.46
N LEU A 494 -2.16 -9.65 -1.67
CA LEU A 494 -1.61 -10.91 -2.16
C LEU A 494 -2.66 -11.99 -2.44
N GLU A 495 -3.95 -11.73 -2.24
CA GLU A 495 -5.02 -12.72 -2.53
C GLU A 495 -4.93 -13.26 -3.98
N PRO A 496 -4.73 -12.45 -5.03
CA PRO A 496 -4.56 -12.97 -6.39
C PRO A 496 -3.34 -13.87 -6.55
N VAL A 497 -2.22 -13.52 -5.88
CA VAL A 497 -0.97 -14.29 -5.90
C VAL A 497 -1.18 -15.65 -5.26
N TRP A 498 -1.83 -15.70 -4.08
CA TRP A 498 -2.15 -16.95 -3.41
C TRP A 498 -3.12 -17.83 -4.20
N ALA A 499 -4.13 -17.23 -4.84
CA ALA A 499 -5.05 -17.94 -5.71
C ALA A 499 -4.33 -18.62 -6.88
N GLU A 500 -3.36 -17.93 -7.49
CA GLU A 500 -2.58 -18.46 -8.60
C GLU A 500 -1.61 -19.57 -8.17
N LEU A 501 -0.92 -19.38 -7.03
CA LEU A 501 -0.07 -20.42 -6.44
C LEU A 501 -0.88 -21.67 -6.07
N ASN A 502 -2.10 -21.48 -5.55
CA ASN A 502 -3.02 -22.57 -5.24
C ASN A 502 -3.46 -23.32 -6.51
N ARG A 503 -3.85 -22.59 -7.55
CA ARG A 503 -4.25 -23.17 -8.86
C ARG A 503 -3.15 -24.08 -9.42
N ARG A 504 -1.88 -23.69 -9.25
CA ARG A 504 -0.70 -24.46 -9.67
C ARG A 504 -0.33 -25.59 -8.73
N LYS A 505 -0.93 -25.66 -7.54
CA LYS A 505 -0.51 -26.56 -6.44
C LYS A 505 0.97 -26.37 -6.11
N ALA A 506 1.40 -25.11 -6.11
CA ALA A 506 2.80 -24.74 -6.07
C ALA A 506 3.46 -25.09 -4.73
N VAL A 507 4.76 -25.38 -4.78
CA VAL A 507 5.61 -25.45 -3.59
C VAL A 507 6.19 -24.06 -3.33
N VAL A 508 6.02 -23.56 -2.12
CA VAL A 508 6.45 -22.21 -1.73
C VAL A 508 7.31 -22.31 -0.48
N PHE A 509 8.56 -21.85 -0.57
CA PHE A 509 9.46 -21.73 0.57
C PHE A 509 9.36 -20.33 1.17
N VAL A 510 9.06 -20.25 2.46
CA VAL A 510 8.93 -18.99 3.20
C VAL A 510 10.14 -18.79 4.08
N HIS A 511 10.85 -17.70 3.83
CA HIS A 511 12.07 -17.35 4.55
C HIS A 511 11.95 -15.94 5.20
N PRO A 512 12.48 -15.72 6.41
CA PRO A 512 12.53 -14.39 7.02
C PRO A 512 13.61 -13.49 6.39
N ASN A 513 13.62 -12.20 6.71
CA ASN A 513 14.68 -11.30 6.28
C ASN A 513 15.87 -11.32 7.27
N ALA A 514 16.90 -12.13 6.96
CA ALA A 514 18.11 -12.23 7.77
C ALA A 514 18.94 -10.94 7.85
N TYR A 515 18.73 -10.00 6.92
CA TYR A 515 19.43 -8.71 6.86
C TYR A 515 18.66 -7.57 7.56
N GLY A 516 17.52 -7.89 8.19
CA GLY A 516 16.78 -6.95 9.01
C GLY A 516 17.60 -6.41 10.20
N PRO A 517 17.21 -5.27 10.77
CA PRO A 517 17.87 -4.73 11.95
C PRO A 517 17.66 -5.68 13.13
N GLY A 518 18.75 -6.01 13.82
CA GLY A 518 18.67 -6.76 15.06
C GLY A 518 18.13 -5.94 16.24
N MET A 519 17.65 -6.62 17.28
CA MET A 519 17.19 -6.01 18.53
C MET A 519 18.21 -6.21 19.66
N PHE A 520 18.24 -5.26 20.60
CA PHE A 520 19.09 -5.33 21.80
C PHE A 520 20.58 -5.61 21.54
N GLY A 521 21.11 -5.12 20.40
CA GLY A 521 22.51 -5.31 20.02
C GLY A 521 22.88 -6.72 19.58
N ARG A 522 21.89 -7.57 19.26
CA ARG A 522 22.10 -8.92 18.69
C ARG A 522 21.78 -8.91 17.20
N ALA A 523 22.45 -9.76 16.41
CA ALA A 523 22.14 -9.90 14.99
C ALA A 523 20.74 -10.50 14.79
N SER A 524 20.02 -10.06 13.74
CA SER A 524 18.65 -10.50 13.45
C SER A 524 18.55 -12.04 13.32
N ALA A 525 19.53 -12.65 12.64
CA ALA A 525 19.61 -14.09 12.43
C ALA A 525 19.59 -14.95 13.70
N LEU A 526 19.95 -14.40 14.87
CA LEU A 526 19.97 -15.18 16.12
C LEU A 526 18.58 -15.40 16.73
N LEU A 527 17.63 -14.47 16.51
CA LEU A 527 16.37 -14.47 17.25
C LEU A 527 15.21 -13.92 16.43
N GLU A 528 15.41 -12.76 15.80
CA GLU A 528 14.33 -12.04 15.12
C GLU A 528 13.79 -12.79 13.92
N VAL A 529 14.65 -13.49 13.18
CA VAL A 529 14.25 -14.35 12.06
C VAL A 529 13.23 -15.41 12.49
N ALA A 530 13.43 -16.01 13.67
CA ALA A 530 12.54 -17.05 14.18
C ALA A 530 11.17 -16.47 14.56
N PHE A 531 11.16 -15.31 15.22
CA PHE A 531 9.92 -14.65 15.60
C PHE A 531 9.20 -14.01 14.41
N GLU A 532 9.91 -13.52 13.39
CA GLU A 532 9.30 -13.00 12.17
C GLU A 532 8.53 -14.09 11.42
N THR A 533 9.15 -15.25 11.17
CA THR A 533 8.46 -16.40 10.55
C THR A 533 7.25 -16.81 11.37
N THR A 534 7.41 -16.95 12.69
CA THR A 534 6.32 -17.37 13.58
C THR A 534 5.15 -16.38 13.54
N ARG A 535 5.42 -15.07 13.67
CA ARG A 535 4.37 -14.03 13.61
C ARG A 535 3.65 -14.04 12.26
N THR A 536 4.40 -14.16 11.17
CA THR A 536 3.85 -14.16 9.80
C THR A 536 2.92 -15.34 9.59
N VAL A 537 3.33 -16.56 9.95
CA VAL A 537 2.52 -17.76 9.75
C VAL A 537 1.28 -17.77 10.64
N VAL A 538 1.38 -17.29 11.89
CA VAL A 538 0.23 -17.14 12.78
C VAL A 538 -0.77 -16.13 12.21
N ASP A 539 -0.30 -15.00 11.68
CA ASP A 539 -1.18 -14.01 11.06
C ASP A 539 -1.84 -14.55 9.78
N MET A 540 -1.10 -15.30 8.94
CA MET A 540 -1.67 -16.01 7.78
C MET A 540 -2.76 -17.01 8.18
N LEU A 541 -2.57 -17.73 9.30
CA LEU A 541 -3.59 -18.63 9.86
C LEU A 541 -4.88 -17.86 10.15
N TYR A 542 -4.81 -16.80 10.99
CA TYR A 542 -5.99 -16.00 11.34
C TYR A 542 -6.60 -15.23 10.18
N ALA A 543 -5.78 -14.81 9.21
CA ALA A 543 -6.24 -14.22 7.96
C ALA A 543 -6.97 -15.25 7.07
N GLY A 544 -6.89 -16.55 7.39
CA GLY A 544 -7.59 -17.63 6.69
C GLY A 544 -6.92 -18.06 5.39
N ILE A 545 -5.62 -17.78 5.21
CA ILE A 545 -4.87 -18.08 3.99
C ILE A 545 -4.83 -19.58 3.74
N PHE A 546 -4.45 -20.40 4.73
CA PHE A 546 -4.35 -21.87 4.54
C PHE A 546 -5.71 -22.54 4.31
N ARG A 547 -6.81 -21.93 4.81
CA ARG A 547 -8.18 -22.38 4.54
C ARG A 547 -8.63 -22.05 3.12
N ARG A 548 -8.31 -20.84 2.62
CA ARG A 548 -8.67 -20.42 1.25
C ARG A 548 -7.81 -21.07 0.18
N TYR A 549 -6.54 -21.33 0.49
CA TYR A 549 -5.53 -21.79 -0.45
C TYR A 549 -4.89 -23.12 0.00
N PRO A 550 -5.69 -24.20 0.11
CA PRO A 550 -5.23 -25.45 0.68
C PRO A 550 -4.20 -26.19 -0.20
N ASP A 551 -4.13 -25.96 -1.50
CA ASP A 551 -3.27 -26.73 -2.40
C ASP A 551 -1.84 -26.20 -2.49
N VAL A 552 -1.54 -25.07 -1.83
CA VAL A 552 -0.17 -24.56 -1.71
C VAL A 552 0.61 -25.40 -0.70
N ARG A 553 1.74 -25.97 -1.12
CA ARG A 553 2.66 -26.71 -0.24
C ARG A 553 3.68 -25.73 0.34
N LEU A 554 3.39 -25.21 1.53
CA LEU A 554 4.20 -24.18 2.18
C LEU A 554 5.30 -24.82 3.04
N ILE A 555 6.56 -24.54 2.72
CA ILE A 555 7.74 -24.95 3.49
C ILE A 555 8.24 -23.76 4.31
N LEU A 556 8.33 -23.91 5.62
CA LEU A 556 8.84 -22.88 6.52
C LEU A 556 10.30 -23.12 6.86
N ALA A 557 11.11 -22.06 6.70
CA ALA A 557 12.51 -22.09 7.06
C ALA A 557 12.74 -22.31 8.58
N HIS A 558 13.89 -22.88 8.92
CA HIS A 558 14.40 -23.09 10.28
C HIS A 558 13.49 -23.96 11.14
N CYS A 559 13.04 -25.11 10.61
CA CYS A 559 12.17 -26.04 11.33
C CYS A 559 10.85 -25.41 11.80
N GLY A 560 10.31 -24.48 11.02
CA GLY A 560 9.09 -23.72 11.39
C GLY A 560 9.33 -22.65 12.45
N ALA A 561 10.58 -22.34 12.76
CA ALA A 561 10.98 -21.38 13.77
C ALA A 561 10.41 -21.70 15.17
N ALA A 562 9.82 -20.72 15.86
CA ALA A 562 9.21 -20.94 17.18
C ALA A 562 7.79 -21.51 17.10
N LEU A 563 7.20 -21.60 15.90
CA LEU A 563 5.81 -22.01 15.72
C LEU A 563 5.52 -23.41 16.26
N PRO A 564 6.31 -24.47 15.98
CA PRO A 564 5.99 -25.81 16.46
C PRO A 564 5.93 -25.90 17.99
N ALA A 565 6.86 -25.24 18.68
CA ALA A 565 6.88 -25.19 20.15
C ALA A 565 5.68 -24.40 20.73
N LEU A 566 5.11 -23.47 19.96
CA LEU A 566 3.95 -22.66 20.36
C LEU A 566 2.62 -23.20 19.85
N SER A 567 2.61 -24.25 19.03
CA SER A 567 1.42 -24.74 18.32
C SER A 567 0.29 -25.12 19.27
N GLU A 568 0.57 -25.90 20.32
CA GLU A 568 -0.42 -26.29 21.33
C GLU A 568 -0.96 -25.10 22.13
N ARG A 569 -0.10 -24.11 22.41
CA ARG A 569 -0.55 -22.85 23.03
C ARG A 569 -1.51 -22.13 22.09
N LEU A 570 -1.18 -22.02 20.81
CA LEU A 570 -2.01 -21.36 19.82
C LEU A 570 -3.39 -22.02 19.71
N VAL A 571 -3.44 -23.36 19.71
CA VAL A 571 -4.70 -24.11 19.69
C VAL A 571 -5.51 -23.89 20.98
N LEU A 572 -4.86 -24.00 22.15
CA LEU A 572 -5.53 -23.92 23.46
C LEU A 572 -6.19 -22.55 23.72
N ILE A 573 -5.50 -21.46 23.38
CA ILE A 573 -5.99 -20.10 23.70
C ILE A 573 -6.38 -19.25 22.49
N GLY A 574 -6.11 -19.71 21.26
CA GLY A 574 -6.32 -18.91 20.04
C GLY A 574 -7.78 -18.69 19.64
N THR A 575 -8.70 -19.48 20.17
CA THR A 575 -10.14 -19.38 19.92
C THR A 575 -10.89 -18.66 21.05
N GLN A 576 -10.18 -18.21 22.08
CA GLN A 576 -10.79 -17.57 23.24
C GLN A 576 -11.42 -16.20 22.88
N PRO A 577 -12.50 -15.77 23.56
CA PRO A 577 -13.26 -14.57 23.18
C PRO A 577 -12.45 -13.26 23.12
N TRP A 578 -11.33 -13.17 23.84
CA TRP A 578 -10.43 -12.01 23.85
C TRP A 578 -9.42 -12.01 22.70
N VAL A 579 -9.26 -13.12 21.98
CA VAL A 579 -8.40 -13.22 20.80
C VAL A 579 -9.20 -12.79 19.58
N ARG A 580 -8.64 -11.86 18.80
CA ARG A 580 -9.25 -11.43 17.54
C ARG A 580 -9.10 -12.54 16.49
N ASN A 581 -10.18 -13.29 16.27
CA ASN A 581 -10.25 -14.39 15.31
C ASN A 581 -11.23 -14.06 14.15
N PRO A 582 -10.82 -13.23 13.17
CA PRO A 582 -11.71 -12.72 12.12
C PRO A 582 -12.21 -13.82 11.16
N SER A 583 -11.47 -14.93 11.06
CA SER A 583 -11.83 -16.07 10.21
C SER A 583 -12.70 -17.10 10.93
N MET A 584 -13.06 -16.87 12.20
CA MET A 584 -13.85 -17.79 13.04
C MET A 584 -13.26 -19.21 13.07
N LEU A 585 -11.94 -19.31 13.18
CA LEU A 585 -11.24 -20.59 13.26
C LEU A 585 -11.62 -21.35 14.53
N THR A 586 -11.85 -22.64 14.38
CA THR A 586 -11.97 -23.61 15.47
C THR A 586 -10.60 -24.20 15.84
N GLU A 587 -10.50 -24.80 17.03
CA GLU A 587 -9.28 -25.49 17.47
C GLU A 587 -8.88 -26.60 16.50
N SER A 588 -9.87 -27.37 16.01
CA SER A 588 -9.66 -28.43 15.04
C SER A 588 -9.17 -27.88 13.69
N GLU A 589 -9.73 -26.76 13.21
CA GLU A 589 -9.23 -26.12 11.99
C GLU A 589 -7.80 -25.59 12.14
N MET A 590 -7.44 -25.05 13.31
CA MET A 590 -6.06 -24.62 13.58
C MET A 590 -5.10 -25.80 13.54
N ARG A 591 -5.42 -26.89 14.27
CA ARG A 591 -4.58 -28.11 14.28
C ARG A 591 -4.43 -28.70 12.89
N ASN A 592 -5.53 -28.81 12.14
CA ASN A 592 -5.51 -29.36 10.78
C ASN A 592 -4.71 -28.50 9.79
N GLN A 593 -4.77 -27.17 9.91
CA GLN A 593 -4.00 -26.28 9.03
C GLN A 593 -2.50 -26.33 9.37
N LEU A 594 -2.14 -26.30 10.65
CA LEU A 594 -0.74 -26.39 11.09
C LEU A 594 -0.10 -27.73 10.69
N ALA A 595 -0.84 -28.84 10.80
CA ALA A 595 -0.35 -30.17 10.46
C ALA A 595 -0.01 -30.34 8.97
N ARG A 596 -0.53 -29.46 8.10
CA ARG A 596 -0.30 -29.53 6.65
C ARG A 596 0.91 -28.75 6.18
N LEU A 597 1.51 -27.93 7.05
CA LEU A 597 2.70 -27.16 6.74
C LEU A 597 3.91 -28.10 6.63
N TYR A 598 4.86 -27.72 5.79
CA TYR A 598 6.17 -28.35 5.70
C TYR A 598 7.20 -27.48 6.44
N VAL A 599 8.26 -28.10 6.95
CA VAL A 599 9.37 -27.38 7.58
C VAL A 599 10.71 -27.95 7.12
N ASP A 600 11.74 -27.12 7.06
CA ASP A 600 13.10 -27.59 6.80
C ASP A 600 13.87 -27.91 8.10
N THR A 601 15.14 -28.33 8.01
CA THR A 601 16.04 -28.54 9.17
C THR A 601 17.19 -27.54 9.25
N ALA A 602 17.08 -26.39 8.58
CA ALA A 602 18.14 -25.38 8.56
C ALA A 602 18.46 -24.92 9.99
N MET A 603 19.74 -25.04 10.41
CA MET A 603 20.25 -24.63 11.72
C MET A 603 19.49 -25.20 12.95
N THR A 604 18.74 -26.29 12.79
CA THR A 604 17.78 -26.79 13.77
C THR A 604 17.84 -28.31 13.96
N GLY A 605 19.03 -28.89 13.82
CA GLY A 605 19.28 -30.34 13.91
C GLY A 605 19.06 -30.97 15.29
N SER A 606 18.80 -30.19 16.34
CA SER A 606 18.63 -30.70 17.71
C SER A 606 17.27 -31.36 17.93
N VAL A 607 17.19 -32.30 18.88
CA VAL A 607 15.92 -32.92 19.31
C VAL A 607 14.92 -31.87 19.82
N HIS A 608 15.40 -30.80 20.45
CA HIS A 608 14.56 -29.74 21.03
C HIS A 608 13.82 -28.90 19.98
N THR A 609 14.31 -28.89 18.74
CA THR A 609 13.69 -28.19 17.62
C THR A 609 12.89 -29.14 16.75
N ILE A 610 13.42 -30.34 16.48
CA ILE A 610 12.79 -31.33 15.60
C ILE A 610 11.57 -31.98 16.24
N ALA A 611 11.63 -32.39 17.50
CA ALA A 611 10.53 -33.13 18.12
C ALA A 611 9.20 -32.33 18.13
N PRO A 612 9.19 -31.03 18.47
CA PRO A 612 7.99 -30.20 18.31
C PRO A 612 7.49 -30.11 16.87
N ALA A 613 8.38 -30.04 15.87
CA ALA A 613 8.00 -30.02 14.46
C ALA A 613 7.38 -31.34 13.99
N VAL A 614 7.95 -32.48 14.40
CA VAL A 614 7.38 -33.81 14.14
C VAL A 614 6.00 -33.92 14.79
N ALA A 615 5.84 -33.46 16.03
CA ALA A 615 4.55 -33.49 16.72
C ALA A 615 3.49 -32.60 16.04
N MET A 616 3.90 -31.45 15.47
CA MET A 616 2.99 -30.55 14.78
C MET A 616 2.59 -31.06 13.38
N THR A 617 3.55 -31.53 12.58
CA THR A 617 3.37 -31.76 11.13
C THR A 617 3.48 -33.22 10.68
N GLY A 618 4.08 -34.08 11.51
CA GLY A 618 4.44 -35.44 11.12
C GLY A 618 5.75 -35.50 10.30
N ILE A 619 6.40 -36.67 10.33
CA ILE A 619 7.73 -36.84 9.72
C ILE A 619 7.75 -36.69 8.20
N ASP A 620 6.63 -36.95 7.51
CA ASP A 620 6.50 -36.77 6.06
C ASP A 620 6.58 -35.31 5.60
N HIS A 621 6.40 -34.38 6.54
CA HIS A 621 6.36 -32.94 6.28
C HIS A 621 7.65 -32.23 6.68
N ILE A 622 8.68 -32.98 7.09
CA ILE A 622 10.01 -32.44 7.40
C ILE A 622 10.95 -32.73 6.24
N VAL A 623 11.63 -31.69 5.74
CA VAL A 623 12.64 -31.80 4.68
C VAL A 623 14.01 -31.36 5.19
N TYR A 624 15.09 -31.88 4.59
CA TYR A 624 16.42 -31.39 4.94
C TYR A 624 16.66 -29.97 4.41
N GLY A 625 17.21 -29.10 5.25
CA GLY A 625 17.69 -27.77 4.90
C GLY A 625 19.04 -27.48 5.53
N SER A 626 19.95 -26.85 4.78
CA SER A 626 21.29 -26.49 5.25
C SER A 626 21.47 -25.01 5.57
N ASP A 627 20.70 -24.13 4.92
CA ASP A 627 20.90 -22.67 4.91
C ASP A 627 22.32 -22.26 4.47
N CYS A 628 22.89 -23.00 3.51
CA CYS A 628 24.24 -22.74 3.02
C CYS A 628 24.31 -21.49 2.12
N GLY A 629 25.38 -20.71 2.25
CA GLY A 629 25.68 -19.58 1.36
C GLY A 629 25.23 -18.22 1.88
N VAL A 630 24.78 -18.13 3.14
CA VAL A 630 24.41 -16.87 3.81
C VAL A 630 25.40 -16.50 4.93
N PRO A 631 25.50 -15.22 5.32
CA PRO A 631 26.52 -14.77 6.29
C PRO A 631 26.45 -15.43 7.68
N CYS A 632 25.30 -15.98 8.08
CA CYS A 632 25.12 -16.65 9.37
C CYS A 632 25.44 -18.15 9.36
N THR A 633 25.71 -18.74 8.18
CA THR A 633 25.94 -20.17 8.04
C THR A 633 27.25 -20.41 7.29
N CYS A 634 28.26 -20.93 7.99
CA CYS A 634 29.52 -21.38 7.43
C CYS A 634 29.53 -22.91 7.28
N PHE A 635 30.57 -23.44 6.62
CA PHE A 635 30.74 -24.89 6.49
C PHE A 635 30.74 -25.60 7.85
N ASP A 636 31.40 -25.02 8.86
CA ASP A 636 31.48 -25.60 10.20
C ASP A 636 30.11 -25.67 10.90
N THR A 637 29.30 -24.60 10.82
CA THR A 637 27.96 -24.60 11.42
C THR A 637 27.01 -25.54 10.68
N MET A 638 27.14 -25.65 9.35
CA MET A 638 26.38 -26.60 8.55
C MET A 638 26.74 -28.06 8.89
N GLU A 639 28.03 -28.38 8.99
CA GLU A 639 28.49 -29.72 9.34
C GLU A 639 28.08 -30.10 10.76
N SER A 640 28.23 -29.16 11.70
CA SER A 640 27.75 -29.31 13.08
C SER A 640 26.24 -29.58 13.11
N ASN A 641 25.43 -28.80 12.39
CA ASN A 641 23.99 -28.99 12.30
C ASN A 641 23.63 -30.37 11.73
N MET A 642 24.31 -30.81 10.66
CA MET A 642 24.11 -32.13 10.07
C MET A 642 24.48 -33.26 11.05
N ARG A 643 25.58 -33.10 11.79
CA ARG A 643 26.00 -34.05 12.83
C ARG A 643 24.96 -34.13 13.95
N THR A 644 24.49 -32.99 14.44
CA THR A 644 23.43 -32.93 15.46
C THR A 644 22.15 -33.60 14.96
N LEU A 645 21.74 -33.35 13.72
CA LEU A 645 20.58 -33.99 13.10
C LEU A 645 20.72 -35.52 13.07
N ARG A 646 21.87 -36.04 12.64
CA ARG A 646 22.15 -37.49 12.58
C ARG A 646 22.21 -38.16 13.95
N LEU A 647 22.62 -37.43 14.97
CA LEU A 647 22.74 -37.91 16.35
C LEU A 647 21.51 -37.59 17.21
N SER A 648 20.48 -36.95 16.64
CA SER A 648 19.29 -36.55 17.37
C SER A 648 18.52 -37.78 17.84
N SER A 649 18.31 -37.90 19.16
CA SER A 649 17.50 -38.96 19.75
C SER A 649 16.01 -38.88 19.39
N GLY A 650 15.58 -37.80 18.74
CA GLY A 650 14.19 -37.58 18.34
C GLY A 650 13.77 -38.28 17.05
N LEU A 651 14.70 -38.88 16.29
CA LEU A 651 14.42 -39.56 15.03
C LEU A 651 15.12 -40.92 14.97
N ASP A 652 14.41 -41.96 14.55
CA ASP A 652 15.01 -43.25 14.24
C ASP A 652 15.74 -43.23 12.87
N SER A 653 16.51 -44.28 12.58
CA SER A 653 17.28 -44.37 11.32
C SER A 653 16.40 -44.38 10.07
N ARG A 654 15.18 -44.92 10.15
CA ARG A 654 14.23 -44.94 9.03
C ARG A 654 13.67 -43.53 8.79
N GLN A 655 13.31 -42.82 9.86
CA GLN A 655 12.83 -41.44 9.83
C GLN A 655 13.92 -40.48 9.30
N LEU A 656 15.18 -40.63 9.73
CA LEU A 656 16.30 -39.86 9.18
C LEU A 656 16.50 -40.10 7.68
N SER A 657 16.40 -41.36 7.24
CA SER A 657 16.49 -41.74 5.82
C SER A 657 15.31 -41.19 4.99
N GLN A 658 14.13 -41.12 5.59
CA GLN A 658 12.92 -40.56 4.99
C GLN A 658 13.00 -39.04 4.86
N LEU A 659 13.42 -38.34 5.92
CA LEU A 659 13.62 -36.89 5.94
C LEU A 659 14.55 -36.44 4.80
N GLY A 660 15.66 -37.16 4.59
CA GLY A 660 16.60 -36.88 3.50
C GLY A 660 16.02 -37.05 2.09
N ARG A 661 14.84 -37.66 1.94
CA ARG A 661 14.18 -37.91 0.65
C ARG A 661 12.84 -37.19 0.48
N ASN A 662 12.24 -36.63 1.54
CA ASN A 662 10.92 -36.01 1.47
C ASN A 662 10.83 -34.89 0.43
N ALA A 663 11.91 -34.10 0.25
CA ALA A 663 11.98 -33.06 -0.77
C ALA A 663 11.79 -33.61 -2.20
N LEU A 664 12.20 -34.84 -2.50
CA LEU A 664 12.03 -35.45 -3.83
C LEU A 664 10.55 -35.66 -4.18
N LYS A 665 9.67 -35.79 -3.19
CA LYS A 665 8.22 -35.87 -3.39
C LYS A 665 7.61 -34.49 -3.71
N LEU A 666 8.20 -33.42 -3.16
CA LEU A 666 7.74 -32.05 -3.37
C LEU A 666 8.17 -31.49 -4.72
N PHE A 667 9.35 -31.89 -5.20
CA PHE A 667 9.95 -31.37 -6.43
C PHE A 667 10.13 -32.47 -7.50
N PRO A 668 9.04 -32.92 -8.15
CA PRO A 668 9.09 -34.03 -9.10
C PRO A 668 9.94 -33.71 -10.35
N MET A 669 9.98 -32.45 -10.78
CA MET A 669 10.83 -32.01 -11.90
C MET A 669 12.32 -32.16 -11.56
N ALA A 670 12.75 -31.64 -10.41
CA ALA A 670 14.11 -31.82 -9.90
C ALA A 670 14.45 -33.30 -9.71
N SER A 671 13.54 -34.09 -9.12
CA SER A 671 13.69 -35.54 -8.96
C SER A 671 13.90 -36.23 -10.31
N GLY A 672 13.12 -35.88 -11.33
CA GLY A 672 13.27 -36.39 -12.70
C GLY A 672 14.62 -36.03 -13.32
N ARG A 673 15.16 -34.84 -13.06
CA ARG A 673 16.50 -34.43 -13.54
C ARG A 673 17.63 -35.23 -12.87
N ILE A 674 17.48 -35.60 -11.60
CA ILE A 674 18.43 -36.47 -10.89
C ILE A 674 18.46 -37.87 -11.55
N CYS A 675 17.29 -38.45 -11.83
CA CYS A 675 17.20 -39.80 -12.41
C CYS A 675 17.72 -39.90 -13.86
N ARG A 676 17.69 -38.80 -14.62
CA ARG A 676 18.17 -38.75 -16.02
C ARG A 676 19.68 -38.51 -16.14
N ALA A 677 20.35 -38.20 -15.04
CA ALA A 677 21.78 -37.95 -15.06
C ALA A 677 22.53 -39.27 -15.29
N PRO A 678 23.48 -39.35 -16.25
CA PRO A 678 24.33 -40.52 -16.36
C PRO A 678 25.10 -40.69 -15.04
N SER A 679 25.06 -41.89 -14.48
CA SER A 679 25.88 -42.28 -13.32
C SER A 679 27.34 -41.98 -13.67
N LYS A 680 27.91 -40.99 -12.98
CA LYS A 680 29.35 -40.69 -13.05
C LYS A 680 30.09 -41.50 -12.00
#